data_AF-A0A7J2J9H0-F1
#
_entry.id   AF-A0A7J2J9H0-F1
#
_cell.length_a   1.000
_cell.length_b   1.000
_cell.length_c   1.000
_cell.angle_alpha   90.00
_cell.angle_beta   90.00
_cell.angle_gamma   90.00
#
_symmetry.space_group_name_H-M   'P 1'
#
loop_
_entity.id
_entity.type
_entity.pdbx_description
1 polymer ?
#
loop_
_entity_poly.entity_id
_entity_poly.type
_entity_poly.pdbx_seq_one_letter_code
_entity_poly.pdbx_strand_id
1 'polypeptide(L)'
;MPDLRELEKHREALLLAEVAAWLHDIGKAGLKKENLPENWRQFTETRDVSSIHPEQDPSRFWLLAQCHGIGHLEKKEPDPQIKTNFISTPLGFDNTKRTEWQSNDEEVQKWLLDIENKTYARDILRSVTADSRYPINEITLWSWAEIVGAFYKSVIAKIIIDNGVNLESPVLPNEKLTEAKRSVAALYQRSDIQKQSGLREKVKGIYGVLVDKWASYRSDLSKLREAIEQFLKTDVEPDNPLSKRHWNKLCKSLPHIVESIRIVESILSWRLLSIRTDGLSYLLSAPSIPDLFARRNMLQDGWNRVRRLLEETYPLGLEVYRDENGLVFVVPDIEHLDTALVDSATHKTLGQHILEKFAEGSIENDPRLAIKVEIVPEVYVDSEPWKGQPTPQELPPIGKNWKRSGEKGHLERETHLIADPRFVADAWRRHHGEICTVCGLRPQGPSLKAKRRNVCKVCEQRRADRAKEWATEKLYTTIWVDEVADVNGRLALLVGTFDLTHWLSGIFVRTLAVRDPKDASTKTADVLAKNPSFARLHRIWETTRRFWQEVAPTSEIEGDSKRYADQLRKSVLGRCTPQIGPRLEIRGQLRPRHVENLLGPYHAYEVVLPQNVKVSALWDPENERFITLENLLYIAKLIDENVHTWEDALGTVKSAICGTLTIEEPTGYGAASKVWGEITVEEGGASEIDGGYFPVIPILAEPRIFMALVPADKALKVVEEIKAKYEREMGKVRNRLPLHLGIVFVHRRTPIR
;
A
#
# COMPACT_ATOMS: atom_id res chain seq x y z
N MET A 1 -30.72 -8.14 4.76
CA MET A 1 -29.29 -7.90 4.44
C MET A 1 -29.21 -6.62 3.64
N PRO A 2 -28.23 -5.74 3.90
CA PRO A 2 -28.05 -4.53 3.11
C PRO A 2 -27.73 -4.88 1.65
N ASP A 3 -28.35 -4.17 0.70
CA ASP A 3 -28.05 -4.23 -0.73
C ASP A 3 -27.08 -3.10 -1.09
N LEU A 4 -25.87 -3.46 -1.47
CA LEU A 4 -24.77 -2.53 -1.73
C LEU A 4 -24.89 -1.82 -3.08
N ARG A 5 -25.86 -2.17 -3.94
CA ARG A 5 -26.13 -1.44 -5.18
C ARG A 5 -26.49 0.03 -4.95
N GLU A 6 -27.03 0.36 -3.78
CA GLU A 6 -27.27 1.76 -3.42
C GLU A 6 -25.96 2.57 -3.38
N LEU A 7 -24.84 1.97 -2.96
CA LEU A 7 -23.55 2.65 -3.00
C LEU A 7 -23.07 2.93 -4.42
N GLU A 8 -23.34 2.01 -5.35
CA GLU A 8 -23.00 2.17 -6.76
C GLU A 8 -23.78 3.33 -7.39
N LYS A 9 -25.07 3.46 -7.07
CA LYS A 9 -25.90 4.62 -7.47
C LYS A 9 -25.40 5.95 -6.92
N HIS A 10 -24.79 5.93 -5.74
CA HIS A 10 -24.23 7.11 -5.05
C HIS A 10 -22.71 7.19 -5.11
N ARG A 11 -22.09 6.49 -6.06
CA ARG A 11 -20.63 6.37 -6.20
C ARG A 11 -19.94 7.73 -6.24
N GLU A 12 -20.42 8.62 -7.10
CA GLU A 12 -19.83 9.96 -7.28
C GLU A 12 -19.83 10.76 -5.97
N ALA A 13 -20.96 10.79 -5.27
CA ALA A 13 -21.07 11.48 -3.98
C ALA A 13 -20.12 10.92 -2.91
N LEU A 14 -19.90 9.59 -2.89
CA LEU A 14 -18.96 8.95 -1.96
C LEU A 14 -17.49 9.23 -2.30
N LEU A 15 -17.15 9.30 -3.58
CA LEU A 15 -15.81 9.68 -4.03
C LEU A 15 -15.54 11.16 -3.75
N LEU A 16 -16.52 12.03 -3.96
CA LEU A 16 -16.43 13.45 -3.59
C LEU A 16 -16.29 13.64 -2.08
N ALA A 17 -16.92 12.79 -1.25
CA ALA A 17 -16.73 12.81 0.20
C ALA A 17 -15.27 12.54 0.60
N GLU A 18 -14.59 11.62 -0.07
CA GLU A 18 -13.16 11.36 0.13
C GLU A 18 -12.31 12.57 -0.25
N VAL A 19 -12.54 13.13 -1.45
CA VAL A 19 -11.81 14.31 -1.94
C VAL A 19 -12.02 15.50 -1.02
N ALA A 20 -13.23 15.70 -0.51
CA ALA A 20 -13.56 16.76 0.42
C ALA A 20 -12.73 16.71 1.72
N ALA A 21 -12.46 15.51 2.23
CA ALA A 21 -11.59 15.34 3.39
C ALA A 21 -10.16 15.84 3.08
N TRP A 22 -9.64 15.56 1.89
CA TRP A 22 -8.33 16.05 1.47
C TRP A 22 -8.29 17.56 1.28
N LEU A 23 -9.34 18.11 0.66
CA LEU A 23 -9.49 19.55 0.45
C LEU A 23 -9.62 20.31 1.77
N HIS A 24 -10.29 19.75 2.76
CA HIS A 24 -10.39 20.36 4.08
C HIS A 24 -9.01 20.63 4.70
N ASP A 25 -8.06 19.76 4.43
CA ASP A 25 -6.70 19.83 4.98
C ASP A 25 -5.73 20.67 4.13
N ILE A 26 -6.10 21.00 2.90
CA ILE A 26 -5.22 21.66 1.92
C ILE A 26 -4.79 23.08 2.35
N GLY A 27 -5.63 23.78 3.11
CA GLY A 27 -5.30 25.11 3.64
C GLY A 27 -4.04 25.10 4.52
N LYS A 28 -3.65 23.94 5.07
CA LYS A 28 -2.40 23.78 5.84
C LYS A 28 -1.14 23.70 4.97
N ALA A 29 -1.29 23.46 3.67
CA ALA A 29 -0.19 23.46 2.71
C ALA A 29 0.28 24.87 2.32
N GLY A 30 -0.39 25.93 2.78
CA GLY A 30 -0.07 27.32 2.43
C GLY A 30 -0.74 27.80 1.13
N LEU A 31 -1.62 26.98 0.56
CA LEU A 31 -2.48 27.29 -0.57
C LEU A 31 -3.44 28.43 -0.24
N LYS A 32 -3.33 29.55 -0.95
CA LYS A 32 -4.38 30.56 -0.92
C LYS A 32 -5.55 30.09 -1.77
N LYS A 33 -6.76 30.16 -1.21
CA LYS A 33 -8.01 29.71 -1.86
C LYS A 33 -8.25 30.36 -3.23
N GLU A 34 -7.77 31.59 -3.40
CA GLU A 34 -7.77 32.38 -4.64
C GLU A 34 -6.90 31.81 -5.76
N ASN A 35 -5.99 30.87 -5.51
CA ASN A 35 -5.19 30.20 -6.53
C ASN A 35 -5.82 28.88 -7.04
N LEU A 36 -7.04 28.56 -6.59
CA LEU A 36 -7.82 27.46 -7.14
C LEU A 36 -8.47 27.92 -8.45
N PRO A 37 -8.64 27.04 -9.46
CA PRO A 37 -9.38 27.34 -10.68
C PRO A 37 -10.81 27.80 -10.43
N GLU A 38 -11.42 28.60 -11.33
CA GLU A 38 -12.76 29.16 -11.16
C GLU A 38 -13.83 28.09 -10.88
N ASN A 39 -13.81 26.95 -11.58
CA ASN A 39 -14.69 25.80 -11.34
C ASN A 39 -14.47 25.12 -9.97
N TRP A 40 -13.32 25.33 -9.33
CA TRP A 40 -12.96 24.82 -8.00
C TRP A 40 -13.13 25.84 -6.88
N ARG A 41 -12.92 27.13 -7.15
CA ARG A 41 -13.47 28.21 -6.32
C ARG A 41 -14.96 28.05 -6.26
N GLN A 42 -15.62 27.87 -7.42
CA GLN A 42 -16.98 27.36 -7.55
C GLN A 42 -17.16 26.02 -6.80
N PHE A 43 -16.39 24.94 -6.94
CA PHE A 43 -16.57 23.74 -6.10
C PHE A 43 -16.51 24.01 -4.57
N THR A 44 -15.74 25.02 -4.14
CA THR A 44 -15.69 25.55 -2.76
C THR A 44 -16.68 26.69 -2.44
N GLU A 45 -17.45 27.17 -3.42
CA GLU A 45 -18.40 28.32 -3.42
C GLU A 45 -19.80 27.87 -3.92
N THR A 46 -19.91 27.40 -5.16
CA THR A 46 -20.89 26.42 -5.68
C THR A 46 -20.61 24.98 -5.17
N ARG A 47 -20.86 24.77 -3.88
CA ARG A 47 -21.86 23.76 -3.53
C ARG A 47 -21.96 22.42 -4.29
N ASP A 48 -20.89 21.61 -4.29
CA ASP A 48 -21.06 20.15 -4.22
C ASP A 48 -19.92 19.37 -3.52
N VAL A 49 -19.54 19.85 -2.33
CA VAL A 49 -19.50 18.98 -1.14
C VAL A 49 -20.63 19.41 -0.19
N SER A 50 -21.65 19.97 -0.81
CA SER A 50 -22.62 20.77 -0.17
C SER A 50 -23.73 21.15 -1.13
N SER A 51 -24.92 20.59 -0.97
CA SER A 51 -26.06 21.46 -0.65
C SER A 51 -25.91 22.17 0.73
N ILE A 52 -24.82 21.93 1.45
CA ILE A 52 -24.36 22.47 2.75
C ILE A 52 -23.66 23.84 2.70
N HIS A 53 -24.37 24.92 2.97
CA HIS A 53 -23.73 26.11 3.56
C HIS A 53 -23.53 25.69 5.01
N PRO A 54 -22.54 26.25 5.71
CA PRO A 54 -22.55 26.26 7.17
C PRO A 54 -23.92 26.70 7.76
N GLU A 55 -24.71 27.41 6.95
CA GLU A 55 -26.07 27.88 7.22
C GLU A 55 -27.20 27.04 6.59
N GLN A 56 -26.93 26.06 5.68
CA GLN A 56 -27.97 25.28 4.96
C GLN A 56 -27.95 23.74 5.17
N ASP A 57 -26.82 23.03 5.39
CA ASP A 57 -26.83 21.60 5.84
C ASP A 57 -25.64 21.28 6.80
N PRO A 58 -25.68 21.81 8.02
CA PRO A 58 -24.54 21.88 8.95
C PRO A 58 -24.10 20.53 9.51
N SER A 59 -24.91 19.51 9.21
CA SER A 59 -24.88 18.13 9.63
C SER A 59 -23.65 17.38 9.08
N ARG A 60 -23.42 17.38 7.76
CA ARG A 60 -22.29 16.59 7.20
C ARG A 60 -20.92 17.24 7.42
N PHE A 61 -20.84 18.58 7.44
CA PHE A 61 -19.61 19.27 7.87
C PHE A 61 -19.29 18.94 9.33
N TRP A 62 -20.31 18.79 10.17
CA TRP A 62 -20.13 18.35 11.53
C TRP A 62 -19.63 16.90 11.61
N LEU A 63 -20.12 15.96 10.79
CA LEU A 63 -19.56 14.59 10.69
C LEU A 63 -18.12 14.57 10.20
N LEU A 64 -17.78 15.35 9.17
CA LEU A 64 -16.41 15.49 8.70
C LEU A 64 -15.51 16.02 9.82
N ALA A 65 -15.98 17.02 10.59
CA ALA A 65 -15.26 17.52 11.75
C ALA A 65 -15.10 16.48 12.87
N GLN A 66 -16.07 15.59 13.07
CA GLN A 66 -15.93 14.44 13.99
C GLN A 66 -14.86 13.46 13.50
N CYS A 67 -14.94 13.03 12.23
CA CYS A 67 -13.96 12.12 11.63
C CYS A 67 -12.55 12.73 11.65
N HIS A 68 -12.42 14.03 11.36
CA HIS A 68 -11.18 14.79 11.50
C HIS A 68 -10.65 14.77 12.93
N GLY A 69 -11.51 14.98 13.95
CA GLY A 69 -11.13 14.91 15.36
C GLY A 69 -10.68 13.53 15.81
N ILE A 70 -11.24 12.47 15.23
CA ILE A 70 -10.88 11.07 15.45
C ILE A 70 -9.54 10.73 14.77
N GLY A 71 -9.31 11.25 13.56
CA GLY A 71 -8.07 11.05 12.81
C GLY A 71 -6.87 11.78 13.39
N HIS A 72 -7.07 12.89 14.13
CA HIS A 72 -6.00 13.80 14.58
C HIS A 72 -5.76 13.79 16.10
N LEU A 73 -5.55 12.62 16.69
CA LEU A 73 -5.40 12.46 18.15
C LEU A 73 -4.06 12.95 18.70
N GLU A 74 -3.02 13.03 17.87
CA GLU A 74 -1.66 13.49 18.22
C GLU A 74 -1.68 14.92 18.78
N LYS A 75 -2.69 15.72 18.40
CA LYS A 75 -2.87 17.08 18.89
C LYS A 75 -3.24 17.17 20.38
N LYS A 76 -3.70 16.07 20.96
CA LYS A 76 -4.00 15.97 22.39
C LYS A 76 -2.74 15.68 23.23
N GLU A 77 -1.59 15.40 22.59
CA GLU A 77 -0.30 15.31 23.26
C GLU A 77 0.17 16.71 23.72
N PRO A 78 0.95 16.82 24.81
CA PRO A 78 1.43 18.11 25.34
C PRO A 78 2.12 18.92 24.25
N ASP A 79 1.86 20.23 24.23
CA ASP A 79 2.42 21.14 23.25
C ASP A 79 3.95 21.26 23.43
N PRO A 80 4.76 20.61 22.60
CA PRO A 80 6.18 20.80 22.69
C PRO A 80 6.50 22.09 21.94
N GLN A 81 7.01 23.08 22.65
CA GLN A 81 7.19 24.46 22.15
C GLN A 81 8.19 24.61 20.96
N ILE A 82 8.70 23.51 20.41
CA ILE A 82 9.68 23.49 19.33
C ILE A 82 8.96 23.27 18.01
N LYS A 83 8.91 24.32 17.18
CA LYS A 83 8.49 24.20 15.78
C LYS A 83 9.68 23.84 14.91
N THR A 84 9.49 22.90 14.00
CA THR A 84 10.52 22.44 13.07
C THR A 84 10.01 22.50 11.64
N ASN A 85 10.94 22.72 10.71
CA ASN A 85 10.70 22.62 9.28
C ASN A 85 11.08 21.23 8.75
N PHE A 86 11.28 20.24 9.61
CA PHE A 86 11.53 18.85 9.19
C PHE A 86 10.28 18.00 9.38
N ILE A 87 10.13 16.97 8.55
CA ILE A 87 9.15 15.90 8.70
C ILE A 87 9.86 14.71 9.32
N SER A 88 9.42 14.32 10.51
CA SER A 88 9.92 13.14 11.21
C SER A 88 9.26 11.87 10.66
N THR A 89 9.83 10.71 10.94
CA THR A 89 9.15 9.42 10.82
C THR A 89 8.65 8.95 12.18
N PRO A 90 7.61 8.11 12.25
CA PRO A 90 7.17 7.49 13.51
C PRO A 90 8.26 6.67 14.23
N LEU A 91 9.33 6.33 13.51
CA LEU A 91 10.47 5.54 13.97
C LEU A 91 11.67 6.42 14.36
N GLY A 92 11.48 7.74 14.36
CA GLY A 92 12.39 8.70 14.97
C GLY A 92 13.45 9.32 14.06
N PHE A 93 13.28 9.26 12.73
CA PHE A 93 14.21 9.87 11.79
C PHE A 93 13.66 11.16 11.17
N ASP A 94 14.47 12.21 11.19
CA ASP A 94 14.11 13.52 10.63
C ASP A 94 14.71 13.61 9.22
N ASN A 95 13.89 13.31 8.21
CA ASN A 95 14.42 13.03 6.87
C ASN A 95 14.26 14.20 5.90
N THR A 96 13.14 14.93 6.01
CA THR A 96 12.71 15.79 4.89
C THR A 96 12.48 17.19 5.38
N LYS A 97 13.20 18.16 4.82
CA LYS A 97 12.86 19.57 5.01
C LYS A 97 11.53 19.81 4.32
N ARG A 98 10.54 20.30 5.08
CA ARG A 98 9.26 20.79 4.59
C ARG A 98 9.52 21.76 3.45
N THR A 99 8.93 21.48 2.29
CA THR A 99 8.83 22.46 1.22
C THR A 99 7.67 23.40 1.54
N GLU A 100 7.92 24.71 1.53
CA GLU A 100 6.85 25.69 1.40
C GLU A 100 6.38 25.59 -0.05
N TRP A 101 5.17 25.08 -0.24
CA TRP A 101 4.64 24.90 -1.58
C TRP A 101 4.24 26.26 -2.14
N GLN A 102 4.94 26.70 -3.19
CA GLN A 102 4.67 27.93 -3.92
C GLN A 102 4.08 27.54 -5.27
N SER A 103 2.77 27.44 -5.39
CA SER A 103 2.17 27.06 -6.67
C SER A 103 1.97 28.23 -7.60
N ASN A 104 2.16 27.95 -8.89
CA ASN A 104 1.50 28.63 -9.98
C ASN A 104 0.19 27.89 -10.34
N ASP A 105 -0.74 28.58 -11.01
CA ASP A 105 -2.08 28.04 -11.31
C ASP A 105 -2.05 26.75 -12.16
N GLU A 106 -1.00 26.54 -12.96
CA GLU A 106 -0.90 25.42 -13.92
C GLU A 106 -0.66 24.05 -13.24
N GLU A 107 0.08 24.03 -12.14
CA GLU A 107 0.32 22.83 -11.32
C GLU A 107 -0.95 22.39 -10.55
N VAL A 108 -1.70 23.37 -10.06
CA VAL A 108 -3.00 23.16 -9.42
C VAL A 108 -4.02 22.62 -10.44
N GLN A 109 -3.98 23.07 -11.69
CA GLN A 109 -4.86 22.56 -12.74
C GLN A 109 -4.57 21.09 -13.10
N LYS A 110 -3.30 20.68 -13.20
CA LYS A 110 -2.92 19.27 -13.42
C LYS A 110 -3.38 18.37 -12.29
N TRP A 111 -3.27 18.84 -11.06
CA TRP A 111 -3.79 18.14 -9.87
C TRP A 111 -5.30 17.86 -9.96
N LEU A 112 -6.07 18.88 -10.36
CA LEU A 112 -7.52 18.86 -10.35
C LEU A 112 -8.13 18.02 -11.48
N LEU A 113 -7.39 17.84 -12.57
CA LEU A 113 -7.73 16.92 -13.66
C LEU A 113 -7.35 15.46 -13.34
N ASP A 114 -6.52 15.22 -12.31
CA ASP A 114 -5.98 13.89 -11.94
C ASP A 114 -6.63 13.29 -10.67
N ILE A 115 -7.81 13.78 -10.28
CA ILE A 115 -8.51 13.34 -9.06
C ILE A 115 -8.78 11.83 -9.05
N GLU A 116 -8.98 11.23 -10.23
CA GLU A 116 -9.13 9.78 -10.36
C GLU A 116 -7.86 9.01 -9.96
N ASN A 117 -6.65 9.52 -10.27
CA ASN A 117 -5.40 8.80 -9.93
C ASN A 117 -4.82 9.20 -8.57
N LYS A 118 -5.27 10.29 -7.94
CA LYS A 118 -4.85 10.76 -6.60
C LYS A 118 -3.34 11.09 -6.48
N THR A 119 -2.57 10.91 -7.55
CA THR A 119 -1.10 10.86 -7.54
C THR A 119 -0.50 12.20 -7.15
N TYR A 120 -0.98 13.25 -7.81
CA TYR A 120 -0.46 14.60 -7.60
C TYR A 120 -0.86 15.16 -6.23
N ALA A 121 -2.07 14.83 -5.76
CA ALA A 121 -2.56 15.17 -4.42
C ALA A 121 -1.65 14.58 -3.34
N ARG A 122 -1.36 13.30 -3.51
CA ARG A 122 -0.50 12.53 -2.62
C ARG A 122 0.90 13.10 -2.55
N ASP A 123 1.51 13.42 -3.68
CA ASP A 123 2.90 13.87 -3.71
C ASP A 123 3.07 15.23 -3.02
N ILE A 124 2.14 16.17 -3.21
CA ILE A 124 2.13 17.47 -2.50
C ILE A 124 1.86 17.27 -1.00
N LEU A 125 0.77 16.61 -0.65
CA LEU A 125 0.38 16.49 0.76
C LEU A 125 1.38 15.63 1.56
N ARG A 126 2.17 14.77 0.90
CA ARG A 126 3.29 14.03 1.52
C ARG A 126 4.52 14.91 1.76
N SER A 127 4.68 16.04 1.08
CA SER A 127 5.80 16.96 1.33
C SER A 127 5.52 17.96 2.44
N VAL A 128 4.32 17.92 3.04
CA VAL A 128 3.86 18.82 4.09
C VAL A 128 3.53 18.02 5.36
N THR A 129 3.89 18.55 6.52
CA THR A 129 3.51 17.96 7.82
C THR A 129 2.09 18.38 8.23
N ALA A 130 1.33 17.47 8.85
CA ALA A 130 0.03 17.76 9.44
C ALA A 130 0.15 18.69 10.67
N ASP A 131 1.28 18.62 11.37
CA ASP A 131 1.62 19.43 12.53
C ASP A 131 3.12 19.79 12.52
N SER A 132 3.49 21.04 12.77
CA SER A 132 4.89 21.49 12.72
C SER A 132 5.63 21.35 14.05
N ARG A 133 4.97 20.85 15.09
CA ARG A 133 5.54 20.73 16.43
C ARG A 133 6.32 19.43 16.59
N TYR A 134 7.55 19.53 17.09
CA TYR A 134 8.40 18.37 17.35
C TYR A 134 8.17 17.83 18.76
N PRO A 135 7.92 16.53 18.99
CA PRO A 135 8.20 15.40 18.10
C PRO A 135 6.95 14.78 17.44
N ILE A 136 5.87 15.54 17.23
CA ILE A 136 4.60 15.05 16.64
C ILE A 136 4.46 15.37 15.14
N ASN A 137 5.47 16.02 14.55
CA ASN A 137 5.65 16.32 13.12
C ASN A 137 5.98 15.08 12.26
N GLU A 138 5.56 13.90 12.70
CA GLU A 138 5.80 12.63 12.01
C GLU A 138 4.66 12.21 11.07
N ILE A 139 3.51 12.86 11.21
CA ILE A 139 2.34 12.64 10.37
C ILE A 139 2.34 13.67 9.25
N THR A 140 2.32 13.19 8.00
CA THR A 140 2.15 14.06 6.83
C THR A 140 0.71 14.49 6.69
N LEU A 141 0.50 15.61 6.01
CA LEU A 141 -0.82 16.08 5.65
C LEU A 141 -1.56 15.02 4.81
N TRP A 142 -0.85 14.29 3.93
CA TRP A 142 -1.43 13.17 3.17
C TRP A 142 -1.95 12.04 4.06
N SER A 143 -1.11 11.46 4.91
CA SER A 143 -1.52 10.29 5.70
C SER A 143 -2.65 10.63 6.67
N TRP A 144 -2.74 11.89 7.06
CA TRP A 144 -3.86 12.35 7.86
C TRP A 144 -5.14 12.53 7.02
N ALA A 145 -5.06 13.25 5.89
CA ALA A 145 -6.15 13.44 4.94
C ALA A 145 -6.73 12.10 4.45
N GLU A 146 -5.87 11.13 4.16
CA GLU A 146 -6.22 9.76 3.72
C GLU A 146 -7.08 9.05 4.77
N ILE A 147 -6.67 9.07 6.04
CA ILE A 147 -7.41 8.44 7.13
C ILE A 147 -8.73 9.17 7.44
N VAL A 148 -8.76 10.51 7.39
CA VAL A 148 -10.01 11.26 7.55
C VAL A 148 -10.97 10.93 6.41
N GLY A 149 -10.46 10.83 5.18
CA GLY A 149 -11.22 10.37 4.01
C GLY A 149 -11.78 8.97 4.20
N ALA A 150 -10.99 8.02 4.73
CA ALA A 150 -11.45 6.67 5.03
C ALA A 150 -12.61 6.65 6.03
N PHE A 151 -12.48 7.38 7.15
CA PHE A 151 -13.51 7.47 8.18
C PHE A 151 -14.77 8.15 7.69
N TYR A 152 -14.62 9.26 6.97
CA TYR A 152 -15.76 10.02 6.49
C TYR A 152 -16.50 9.27 5.39
N LYS A 153 -15.80 8.72 4.39
CA LYS A 153 -16.40 7.90 3.31
C LYS A 153 -17.21 6.74 3.90
N SER A 154 -16.62 5.98 4.81
CA SER A 154 -17.30 4.83 5.44
C SER A 154 -18.55 5.25 6.23
N VAL A 155 -18.50 6.35 6.99
CA VAL A 155 -19.68 6.89 7.68
C VAL A 155 -20.78 7.29 6.71
N ILE A 156 -20.44 7.97 5.61
CA ILE A 156 -21.42 8.33 4.57
C ILE A 156 -22.00 7.07 3.90
N ALA A 157 -21.17 6.06 3.61
CA ALA A 157 -21.63 4.78 3.07
C ALA A 157 -22.63 4.09 4.02
N LYS A 158 -22.36 4.08 5.34
CA LYS A 158 -23.29 3.57 6.34
C LYS A 158 -24.63 4.29 6.32
N ILE A 159 -24.62 5.63 6.26
CA ILE A 159 -25.86 6.42 6.21
C ILE A 159 -26.69 6.08 4.97
N ILE A 160 -26.05 5.93 3.81
CA ILE A 160 -26.71 5.55 2.55
C ILE A 160 -27.36 4.18 2.68
N ILE A 161 -26.63 3.20 3.22
CA ILE A 161 -27.11 1.82 3.40
C ILE A 161 -28.28 1.75 4.37
N ASP A 162 -28.17 2.44 5.52
CA ASP A 162 -29.18 2.36 6.58
C ASP A 162 -30.46 3.14 6.22
N ASN A 163 -30.38 4.21 5.42
CA ASN A 163 -31.50 5.16 5.24
C ASN A 163 -31.90 5.46 3.78
N GLY A 164 -31.32 4.80 2.77
CA GLY A 164 -31.75 4.94 1.37
C GLY A 164 -31.78 6.40 0.87
N VAL A 165 -30.75 7.19 1.22
CA VAL A 165 -30.53 8.61 0.85
C VAL A 165 -31.12 9.68 1.78
N ASN A 166 -31.98 9.37 2.77
CA ASN A 166 -32.58 10.44 3.58
C ASN A 166 -31.58 11.07 4.59
N LEU A 167 -30.73 11.95 4.07
CA LEU A 167 -29.69 12.72 4.76
C LEU A 167 -30.25 13.95 5.49
N GLU A 168 -31.54 14.27 5.33
CA GLU A 168 -32.17 15.48 5.89
C GLU A 168 -32.40 15.44 7.41
N SER A 169 -32.13 14.31 8.10
CA SER A 169 -32.53 14.16 9.51
C SER A 169 -31.61 13.43 10.51
N PRO A 170 -30.42 12.85 10.23
CA PRO A 170 -29.75 12.09 11.30
C PRO A 170 -28.77 12.91 12.16
N VAL A 171 -28.37 14.12 11.77
CA VAL A 171 -27.10 14.69 12.27
C VAL A 171 -27.28 16.11 12.80
N LEU A 172 -27.65 16.21 14.09
CA LEU A 172 -27.90 17.44 14.86
C LEU A 172 -28.86 18.45 14.18
N PRO A 173 -30.10 18.62 14.68
CA PRO A 173 -31.03 19.56 14.07
C PRO A 173 -30.51 20.96 14.37
N ASN A 174 -29.96 21.60 13.35
CA ASN A 174 -29.19 22.83 13.55
C ASN A 174 -30.07 23.97 14.09
N GLU A 175 -31.35 23.94 13.75
CA GLU A 175 -32.39 24.77 14.35
C GLU A 175 -32.53 24.54 15.86
N LYS A 176 -32.60 23.28 16.31
CA LYS A 176 -32.73 22.93 17.73
C LYS A 176 -31.48 23.26 18.52
N LEU A 177 -30.30 23.03 17.95
CA LEU A 177 -29.05 23.45 18.57
C LEU A 177 -28.97 24.98 18.69
N THR A 178 -29.32 25.70 17.63
CA THR A 178 -29.33 27.17 17.63
C THR A 178 -30.34 27.73 18.62
N GLU A 179 -31.55 27.14 18.68
CA GLU A 179 -32.59 27.48 19.64
C GLU A 179 -32.12 27.22 21.09
N ALA A 180 -31.47 26.08 21.35
CA ALA A 180 -30.91 25.76 22.66
C ALA A 180 -29.80 26.74 23.06
N LYS A 181 -28.84 27.03 22.17
CA LYS A 181 -27.76 28.01 22.39
C LYS A 181 -28.29 29.40 22.70
N ARG A 182 -29.26 29.88 21.92
CA ARG A 182 -29.91 31.19 22.17
C ARG A 182 -30.66 31.20 23.50
N SER A 183 -31.42 30.14 23.79
CA SER A 183 -32.24 30.05 25.01
C SER A 183 -31.38 30.00 26.27
N VAL A 184 -30.29 29.21 26.27
CA VAL A 184 -29.38 29.14 27.42
C VAL A 184 -28.59 30.44 27.60
N ALA A 185 -28.15 31.09 26.53
CA ALA A 185 -27.45 32.37 26.62
C ALA A 185 -28.35 33.47 27.20
N ALA A 186 -29.62 33.51 26.77
CA ALA A 186 -30.61 34.43 27.32
C ALA A 186 -30.88 34.17 28.81
N LEU A 187 -31.00 32.91 29.22
CA LEU A 187 -31.13 32.54 30.64
C LEU A 187 -29.90 32.94 31.46
N TYR A 188 -28.70 32.74 30.93
CA TYR A 188 -27.46 33.05 31.64
C TYR A 188 -27.29 34.55 31.92
N GLN A 189 -27.79 35.42 31.06
CA GLN A 189 -27.67 36.88 31.23
C GLN A 189 -28.75 37.51 32.15
N ARG A 190 -29.75 36.73 32.58
CA ARG A 190 -30.92 37.23 33.33
C ARG A 190 -30.64 37.45 34.81
N SER A 191 -30.97 38.64 35.33
CA SER A 191 -30.68 39.02 36.72
C SER A 191 -31.45 38.21 37.78
N ASP A 192 -32.64 37.72 37.48
CA ASP A 192 -33.42 36.82 38.35
C ASP A 192 -32.77 35.43 38.46
N ILE A 193 -32.21 34.92 37.37
CA ILE A 193 -31.45 33.66 37.37
C ILE A 193 -30.17 33.82 38.21
N GLN A 194 -29.46 34.95 38.06
CA GLN A 194 -28.23 35.22 38.81
C GLN A 194 -28.44 35.31 40.34
N LYS A 195 -29.66 35.61 40.79
CA LYS A 195 -30.02 35.69 42.23
C LYS A 195 -30.38 34.33 42.84
N GLN A 196 -30.66 33.31 42.03
CA GLN A 196 -31.01 31.96 42.48
C GLN A 196 -29.79 31.03 42.38
N SER A 197 -29.02 30.88 43.46
CA SER A 197 -27.73 30.17 43.45
C SER A 197 -27.77 28.77 42.80
N GLY A 198 -28.79 27.96 43.13
CA GLY A 198 -28.95 26.62 42.57
C GLY A 198 -29.33 26.58 41.08
N LEU A 199 -30.14 27.54 40.61
CA LEU A 199 -30.53 27.64 39.21
C LEU A 199 -29.41 28.25 38.36
N ARG A 200 -28.68 29.23 38.92
CA ARG A 200 -27.51 29.87 38.31
C ARG A 200 -26.43 28.85 37.97
N GLU A 201 -26.02 27.99 38.90
CA GLU A 201 -24.98 26.99 38.64
C GLU A 201 -25.41 25.96 37.59
N LYS A 202 -26.70 25.58 37.54
CA LYS A 202 -27.24 24.70 36.49
C LYS A 202 -27.20 25.35 35.10
N VAL A 203 -27.72 26.57 34.99
CA VAL A 203 -27.72 27.33 33.72
C VAL A 203 -26.28 27.60 33.28
N LYS A 204 -25.38 27.92 34.21
CA LYS A 204 -23.95 28.08 33.95
C LYS A 204 -23.30 26.78 33.46
N GLY A 205 -23.65 25.64 34.04
CA GLY A 205 -23.17 24.32 33.60
C GLY A 205 -23.53 24.04 32.14
N ILE A 206 -24.82 24.13 31.79
CA ILE A 206 -25.28 23.86 30.42
C ILE A 206 -24.88 24.97 29.43
N TYR A 207 -24.75 26.22 29.88
CA TYR A 207 -24.14 27.32 29.10
C TYR A 207 -22.68 27.01 28.78
N GLY A 208 -21.93 26.52 29.77
CA GLY A 208 -20.57 26.06 29.60
C GLY A 208 -20.45 24.97 28.54
N VAL A 209 -21.40 24.04 28.50
CA VAL A 209 -21.44 22.93 27.54
C VAL A 209 -21.83 23.39 26.13
N LEU A 210 -22.92 24.16 26.00
CA LEU A 210 -23.52 24.52 24.70
C LEU A 210 -22.91 25.77 24.06
N VAL A 211 -22.34 26.68 24.85
CA VAL A 211 -21.87 27.99 24.39
C VAL A 211 -20.37 28.13 24.58
N ASP A 212 -19.87 28.13 25.82
CA ASP A 212 -18.46 28.47 26.09
C ASP A 212 -17.47 27.40 25.60
N LYS A 213 -17.77 26.13 25.88
CA LYS A 213 -16.87 25.00 25.59
C LYS A 213 -17.42 24.09 24.50
N TRP A 214 -18.37 24.54 23.69
CA TRP A 214 -18.96 23.74 22.60
C TRP A 214 -17.90 23.08 21.71
N ALA A 215 -16.83 23.82 21.36
CA ALA A 215 -15.74 23.32 20.54
C ALA A 215 -14.90 22.21 21.22
N SER A 216 -14.87 22.15 22.55
CA SER A 216 -14.21 21.12 23.34
C SER A 216 -15.14 19.92 23.57
N TYR A 217 -16.42 20.16 23.89
CA TYR A 217 -17.41 19.10 24.09
C TYR A 217 -17.81 18.38 22.80
N ARG A 218 -17.78 19.05 21.65
CA ARG A 218 -18.02 18.38 20.35
C ARG A 218 -17.00 17.30 20.02
N SER A 219 -15.87 17.22 20.73
CA SER A 219 -14.83 16.21 20.53
C SER A 219 -14.98 14.99 21.46
N ASP A 220 -16.04 14.97 22.28
CA ASP A 220 -16.39 13.87 23.18
C ASP A 220 -17.93 13.84 23.32
N LEU A 221 -18.58 13.22 22.33
CA LEU A 221 -20.03 13.17 22.20
C LEU A 221 -20.72 12.54 23.42
N SER A 222 -20.08 11.56 24.05
CA SER A 222 -20.63 10.87 25.21
C SER A 222 -20.71 11.82 26.41
N LYS A 223 -19.65 12.61 26.67
CA LYS A 223 -19.69 13.65 27.72
C LYS A 223 -20.72 14.74 27.42
N LEU A 224 -20.84 15.15 26.16
CA LEU A 224 -21.86 16.12 25.76
C LEU A 224 -23.27 15.60 26.03
N ARG A 225 -23.54 14.35 25.64
CA ARG A 225 -24.82 13.66 25.89
C ARG A 225 -25.11 13.57 27.40
N GLU A 226 -24.15 13.05 28.18
CA GLU A 226 -24.28 12.87 29.62
C GLU A 226 -24.55 14.21 30.34
N ALA A 227 -23.85 15.28 29.95
CA ALA A 227 -24.06 16.60 30.52
C ALA A 227 -25.47 17.16 30.23
N ILE A 228 -25.99 16.94 29.01
CA ILE A 228 -27.35 17.34 28.64
C ILE A 228 -28.39 16.50 29.38
N GLU A 229 -28.21 15.18 29.43
CA GLU A 229 -29.11 14.27 30.15
C GLU A 229 -29.13 14.56 31.67
N GLN A 230 -27.99 14.91 32.25
CA GLN A 230 -27.91 15.33 33.65
C GLN A 230 -28.68 16.63 33.90
N PHE A 231 -28.59 17.60 32.99
CA PHE A 231 -29.40 18.83 33.06
C PHE A 231 -30.91 18.55 32.94
N LEU A 232 -31.31 17.62 32.08
CA LEU A 232 -32.72 17.25 31.90
C LEU A 232 -33.34 16.52 33.11
N LYS A 233 -32.52 15.87 33.96
CA LYS A 233 -32.97 15.15 35.15
C LYS A 233 -33.24 16.04 36.37
N THR A 234 -33.14 17.37 36.25
CA THR A 234 -33.25 18.27 37.41
C THR A 234 -34.60 18.98 37.55
N ASP A 235 -35.22 18.88 38.73
CA ASP A 235 -36.57 19.40 39.04
C ASP A 235 -36.64 20.89 39.44
N VAL A 236 -35.73 21.75 38.97
CA VAL A 236 -35.70 23.17 39.37
C VAL A 236 -35.97 24.05 38.16
N GLU A 237 -37.07 24.80 38.20
CA GLU A 237 -37.48 25.73 37.15
C GLU A 237 -37.40 27.20 37.61
N PRO A 238 -37.29 28.17 36.68
CA PRO A 238 -37.37 29.58 37.03
C PRO A 238 -38.80 30.02 37.40
N ASP A 239 -38.93 30.83 38.44
CA ASP A 239 -40.22 31.39 38.87
C ASP A 239 -40.73 32.52 37.96
N ASN A 240 -39.83 33.27 37.33
CA ASN A 240 -40.20 34.41 36.50
C ASN A 240 -40.74 33.94 35.13
N PRO A 241 -41.90 34.43 34.67
CA PRO A 241 -42.54 33.98 33.42
C PRO A 241 -41.65 34.07 32.17
N LEU A 242 -40.80 35.10 32.07
CA LEU A 242 -39.90 35.28 30.92
C LEU A 242 -38.72 34.29 30.96
N SER A 243 -38.14 34.01 32.14
CA SER A 243 -37.15 32.96 32.30
C SER A 243 -37.76 31.59 32.03
N LYS A 244 -38.98 31.33 32.53
CA LYS A 244 -39.71 30.08 32.31
C LYS A 244 -39.96 29.82 30.82
N ARG A 245 -40.23 30.86 30.03
CA ARG A 245 -40.36 30.75 28.57
C ARG A 245 -39.07 30.27 27.89
N HIS A 246 -37.91 30.85 28.24
CA HIS A 246 -36.62 30.41 27.69
C HIS A 246 -36.23 29.02 28.20
N TRP A 247 -36.54 28.71 29.47
CA TRP A 247 -36.33 27.39 30.07
C TRP A 247 -37.12 26.29 29.34
N ASN A 248 -38.40 26.52 29.07
CA ASN A 248 -39.23 25.56 28.34
C ASN A 248 -38.75 25.35 26.91
N LYS A 249 -38.31 26.40 26.22
CA LYS A 249 -37.70 26.27 24.88
C LYS A 249 -36.42 25.44 24.93
N LEU A 250 -35.54 25.71 25.89
CA LEU A 250 -34.32 24.94 26.10
C LEU A 250 -34.64 23.45 26.36
N CYS A 251 -35.52 23.16 27.31
CA CYS A 251 -35.91 21.79 27.67
C CYS A 251 -36.64 21.06 26.53
N LYS A 252 -37.33 21.78 25.63
CA LYS A 252 -37.92 21.19 24.43
C LYS A 252 -36.88 20.84 23.36
N SER A 253 -35.81 21.64 23.24
CA SER A 253 -34.78 21.42 22.21
C SER A 253 -33.72 20.39 22.60
N LEU A 254 -33.37 20.29 23.89
CA LEU A 254 -32.32 19.40 24.38
C LEU A 254 -32.54 17.90 24.10
N PRO A 255 -33.75 17.31 24.26
CA PRO A 255 -33.99 15.91 23.92
C PRO A 255 -33.70 15.56 22.46
N HIS A 256 -34.03 16.47 21.53
CA HIS A 256 -33.70 16.28 20.10
C HIS A 256 -32.19 16.28 19.87
N ILE A 257 -31.44 17.10 20.61
CA ILE A 257 -29.97 17.14 20.53
C ILE A 257 -29.38 15.83 21.07
N VAL A 258 -29.89 15.32 22.20
CA VAL A 258 -29.47 14.02 22.78
C VAL A 258 -29.69 12.89 21.79
N GLU A 259 -30.87 12.83 21.17
CA GLU A 259 -31.20 11.76 20.22
C GLU A 259 -30.30 11.82 18.98
N SER A 260 -30.06 13.00 18.42
CA SER A 260 -29.10 13.15 17.32
C SER A 260 -27.67 12.78 17.71
N ILE A 261 -27.23 13.08 18.93
CA ILE A 261 -25.92 12.62 19.41
C ILE A 261 -25.87 11.10 19.45
N ARG A 262 -26.91 10.42 19.94
CA ARG A 262 -26.97 8.94 19.98
C ARG A 262 -26.91 8.34 18.58
N ILE A 263 -27.64 8.90 17.62
CA ILE A 263 -27.58 8.48 16.21
C ILE A 263 -26.15 8.61 15.70
N VAL A 264 -25.49 9.74 15.96
CA VAL A 264 -24.11 9.96 15.49
C VAL A 264 -23.14 8.98 16.13
N GLU A 265 -23.23 8.77 17.44
CA GLU A 265 -22.40 7.79 18.15
C GLU A 265 -22.60 6.36 17.63
N SER A 266 -23.78 6.06 17.07
CA SER A 266 -24.06 4.75 16.45
C SER A 266 -23.42 4.60 15.08
N ILE A 267 -23.23 5.69 14.32
CA ILE A 267 -22.62 5.65 12.98
C ILE A 267 -21.12 5.91 12.97
N LEU A 268 -20.54 6.53 14.01
CA LEU A 268 -19.09 6.73 14.19
C LEU A 268 -18.39 5.47 14.73
N SER A 269 -18.65 4.35 14.07
CA SER A 269 -18.09 3.04 14.37
C SER A 269 -17.61 2.40 13.08
N TRP A 270 -16.49 1.71 13.14
CA TRP A 270 -15.82 1.13 11.98
C TRP A 270 -15.47 -0.32 12.24
N ARG A 271 -15.28 -1.07 11.16
CA ARG A 271 -14.69 -2.40 11.18
C ARG A 271 -13.48 -2.40 10.26
N LEU A 272 -12.59 -3.36 10.45
CA LEU A 272 -11.60 -3.72 9.45
C LEU A 272 -12.10 -4.89 8.61
N LEU A 273 -11.84 -4.81 7.32
CA LEU A 273 -12.04 -5.89 6.35
C LEU A 273 -10.66 -6.27 5.80
N SER A 274 -10.23 -7.51 5.99
CA SER A 274 -9.00 -8.02 5.41
C SER A 274 -9.27 -9.10 4.37
N ILE A 275 -8.51 -9.03 3.29
CA ILE A 275 -8.49 -10.04 2.23
C ILE A 275 -7.06 -10.57 2.19
N ARG A 276 -6.84 -11.78 2.71
CA ARG A 276 -5.48 -12.31 2.95
C ARG A 276 -5.32 -13.75 2.50
N THR A 277 -4.13 -14.10 2.04
CA THR A 277 -3.71 -15.45 1.66
C THR A 277 -2.23 -15.62 1.97
N ASP A 278 -1.70 -16.85 1.97
CA ASP A 278 -0.25 -17.06 2.09
C ASP A 278 0.45 -16.72 0.76
N GLY A 279 0.54 -15.43 0.49
CA GLY A 279 1.15 -14.88 -0.72
C GLY A 279 2.66 -15.11 -0.72
N LEU A 280 3.32 -15.07 0.43
CA LEU A 280 4.76 -15.33 0.52
C LEU A 280 5.11 -16.76 0.07
N SER A 281 4.45 -17.79 0.62
CA SER A 281 4.69 -19.17 0.19
C SER A 281 4.27 -19.40 -1.26
N TYR A 282 3.23 -18.72 -1.73
CA TYR A 282 2.87 -18.74 -3.15
C TYR A 282 3.97 -18.15 -4.03
N LEU A 283 4.66 -17.09 -3.62
CA LEU A 283 5.78 -16.55 -4.41
C LEU A 283 7.01 -17.45 -4.34
N LEU A 284 7.35 -17.94 -3.15
CA LEU A 284 8.56 -18.71 -2.89
C LEU A 284 8.51 -20.14 -3.42
N SER A 285 7.33 -20.70 -3.66
CA SER A 285 7.17 -22.02 -4.31
C SER A 285 7.35 -21.98 -5.84
N ALA A 286 7.73 -20.84 -6.42
CA ALA A 286 8.03 -20.75 -7.84
C ALA A 286 9.39 -21.40 -8.17
N PRO A 287 9.47 -22.28 -9.19
CA PRO A 287 10.70 -23.02 -9.48
C PRO A 287 11.77 -22.20 -10.23
N SER A 288 11.44 -20.97 -10.68
CA SER A 288 12.33 -20.08 -11.42
C SER A 288 11.94 -18.62 -11.22
N ILE A 289 12.88 -17.70 -11.47
CA ILE A 289 12.63 -16.24 -11.39
C ILE A 289 11.50 -15.76 -12.33
N PRO A 290 11.42 -16.20 -13.61
CA PRO A 290 10.29 -15.86 -14.45
C PRO A 290 8.94 -16.29 -13.88
N ASP A 291 8.86 -17.50 -13.31
CA ASP A 291 7.63 -18.01 -12.70
C ASP A 291 7.27 -17.21 -11.42
N LEU A 292 8.26 -16.87 -10.60
CA LEU A 292 8.08 -16.05 -9.39
C LEU A 292 7.47 -14.71 -9.74
N PHE A 293 8.04 -14.03 -10.74
CA PHE A 293 7.56 -12.72 -11.11
C PHE A 293 6.21 -12.75 -11.81
N ALA A 294 5.90 -13.80 -12.57
CA ALA A 294 4.54 -14.00 -13.09
C ALA A 294 3.53 -14.12 -11.95
N ARG A 295 3.85 -14.92 -10.91
CA ARG A 295 3.02 -15.03 -9.70
C ARG A 295 2.85 -13.69 -8.98
N ARG A 296 3.94 -12.92 -8.81
CA ARG A 296 3.92 -11.60 -8.18
C ARG A 296 3.02 -10.63 -8.94
N ASN A 297 3.18 -10.52 -10.26
CA ASN A 297 2.39 -9.60 -11.08
C ASN A 297 0.90 -9.94 -11.01
N MET A 298 0.56 -11.24 -11.10
CA MET A 298 -0.83 -11.68 -10.98
C MET A 298 -1.42 -11.38 -9.60
N LEU A 299 -0.68 -11.64 -8.51
CA LEU A 299 -1.14 -11.32 -7.15
C LEU A 299 -1.38 -9.81 -7.01
N GLN A 300 -0.44 -8.99 -7.48
CA GLN A 300 -0.56 -7.54 -7.45
C GLN A 300 -1.77 -7.05 -8.25
N ASP A 301 -2.00 -7.58 -9.45
CA ASP A 301 -3.19 -7.25 -10.24
C ASP A 301 -4.49 -7.67 -9.53
N GLY A 302 -4.53 -8.88 -8.96
CA GLY A 302 -5.66 -9.36 -8.16
C GLY A 302 -5.98 -8.44 -6.98
N TRP A 303 -4.96 -8.03 -6.22
CA TRP A 303 -5.11 -7.06 -5.14
C TRP A 303 -5.58 -5.69 -5.63
N ASN A 304 -5.04 -5.19 -6.74
CA ASN A 304 -5.45 -3.92 -7.32
C ASN A 304 -6.90 -3.94 -7.82
N ARG A 305 -7.39 -5.09 -8.32
CA ARG A 305 -8.81 -5.27 -8.68
C ARG A 305 -9.72 -5.25 -7.46
N VAL A 306 -9.36 -5.93 -6.37
CA VAL A 306 -10.11 -5.88 -5.10
C VAL A 306 -10.12 -4.46 -4.52
N ARG A 307 -8.99 -3.78 -4.55
CA ARG A 307 -8.91 -2.37 -4.12
C ARG A 307 -9.86 -1.48 -4.92
N ARG A 308 -9.82 -1.54 -6.26
CA ARG A 308 -10.76 -0.77 -7.11
C ARG A 308 -12.22 -1.11 -6.81
N LEU A 309 -12.53 -2.40 -6.59
CA LEU A 309 -13.89 -2.81 -6.19
C LEU A 309 -14.37 -2.09 -4.93
N LEU A 310 -13.54 -1.99 -3.89
CA LEU A 310 -13.92 -1.47 -2.56
C LEU A 310 -13.70 0.03 -2.37
N GLU A 311 -12.79 0.65 -3.12
CA GLU A 311 -12.52 2.09 -3.03
C GLU A 311 -13.32 2.90 -4.05
N GLU A 312 -13.60 2.29 -5.23
CA GLU A 312 -14.15 2.98 -6.39
C GLU A 312 -15.48 2.41 -6.85
N THR A 313 -15.64 1.10 -7.05
CA THR A 313 -16.90 0.54 -7.59
C THR A 313 -18.03 0.60 -6.56
N TYR A 314 -17.76 0.07 -5.36
CA TYR A 314 -18.57 0.23 -4.17
C TYR A 314 -17.69 0.98 -3.18
N PRO A 315 -17.70 2.33 -3.13
CA PRO A 315 -16.84 3.12 -2.25
C PRO A 315 -17.17 2.92 -0.76
N LEU A 316 -16.84 1.73 -0.27
CA LEU A 316 -17.25 1.16 1.00
C LEU A 316 -16.11 1.27 2.02
N GLY A 317 -14.87 1.36 1.54
CA GLY A 317 -13.71 1.50 2.40
C GLY A 317 -12.50 2.15 1.72
N LEU A 318 -11.41 2.18 2.47
CA LEU A 318 -10.10 2.61 2.01
C LEU A 318 -9.04 1.63 2.51
N GLU A 319 -8.09 1.28 1.65
CA GLU A 319 -6.90 0.50 1.98
C GLU A 319 -6.08 1.27 3.01
N VAL A 320 -5.80 0.61 4.13
CA VAL A 320 -5.03 1.19 5.25
C VAL A 320 -3.77 0.40 5.57
N TYR A 321 -3.60 -0.77 4.96
CA TYR A 321 -2.42 -1.59 5.05
C TYR A 321 -2.38 -2.59 3.89
N ARG A 322 -1.17 -2.84 3.37
CA ARG A 322 -0.89 -3.85 2.33
C ARG A 322 0.47 -4.50 2.59
N ASP A 323 0.53 -5.82 2.45
CA ASP A 323 1.77 -6.60 2.39
C ASP A 323 1.67 -7.72 1.34
N GLU A 324 2.68 -8.57 1.24
CA GLU A 324 2.72 -9.70 0.29
C GLU A 324 1.55 -10.68 0.45
N ASN A 325 0.94 -10.70 1.65
CA ASN A 325 -0.14 -11.62 2.00
C ASN A 325 -1.53 -11.01 1.78
N GLY A 326 -1.64 -9.70 1.52
CA GLY A 326 -2.89 -9.08 1.08
C GLY A 326 -3.17 -7.73 1.71
N LEU A 327 -4.46 -7.41 1.80
CA LEU A 327 -4.96 -6.06 2.04
C LEU A 327 -5.77 -5.97 3.33
N VAL A 328 -5.79 -4.79 3.95
CA VAL A 328 -6.70 -4.43 5.04
C VAL A 328 -7.34 -3.08 4.73
N PHE A 329 -8.65 -3.02 4.90
CA PHE A 329 -9.49 -1.85 4.65
C PHE A 329 -10.17 -1.39 5.94
N VAL A 330 -10.35 -0.08 6.10
CA VAL A 330 -11.36 0.47 7.01
C VAL A 330 -12.69 0.51 6.29
N VAL A 331 -13.73 -0.05 6.91
CA VAL A 331 -15.09 -0.15 6.39
C VAL A 331 -16.12 0.32 7.45
N PRO A 332 -17.34 0.71 7.07
CA PRO A 332 -18.42 1.01 7.99
C PRO A 332 -18.73 -0.15 8.94
N ASP A 333 -19.28 0.18 10.11
CA ASP A 333 -19.88 -0.81 10.99
C ASP A 333 -21.16 -1.40 10.38
N ILE A 334 -20.96 -2.50 9.68
CA ILE A 334 -21.99 -3.39 9.13
C ILE A 334 -21.61 -4.81 9.55
N GLU A 335 -22.48 -5.43 10.35
CA GLU A 335 -22.31 -6.81 10.77
C GLU A 335 -22.41 -7.74 9.54
N HIS A 336 -21.51 -8.72 9.47
CA HIS A 336 -21.42 -9.66 8.35
C HIS A 336 -21.38 -8.99 6.97
N LEU A 337 -20.63 -7.89 6.85
CA LEU A 337 -20.48 -7.12 5.60
C LEU A 337 -20.05 -8.00 4.40
N ASP A 338 -19.24 -9.02 4.64
CA ASP A 338 -18.85 -10.03 3.64
C ASP A 338 -20.05 -10.80 3.05
N THR A 339 -21.15 -10.92 3.79
CA THR A 339 -22.39 -11.56 3.32
C THR A 339 -23.42 -10.57 2.77
N ALA A 340 -23.15 -9.25 2.81
CA ALA A 340 -24.02 -8.24 2.24
C ALA A 340 -24.23 -8.47 0.74
N LEU A 341 -25.45 -8.23 0.25
CA LEU A 341 -25.78 -8.50 -1.14
C LEU A 341 -25.22 -7.38 -2.02
N VAL A 342 -24.51 -7.74 -3.09
CA VAL A 342 -24.15 -6.83 -4.19
C VAL A 342 -25.08 -7.00 -5.38
N ASP A 343 -25.78 -8.14 -5.44
CA ASP A 343 -26.79 -8.43 -6.45
C ASP A 343 -27.92 -9.26 -5.84
N SER A 344 -29.02 -8.58 -5.53
CA SER A 344 -30.25 -9.20 -5.02
C SER A 344 -30.92 -10.18 -5.97
N ALA A 345 -30.70 -10.07 -7.29
CA ALA A 345 -31.30 -10.97 -8.28
C ALA A 345 -30.52 -12.30 -8.38
N THR A 346 -29.21 -12.26 -8.24
CA THR A 346 -28.33 -13.46 -8.25
C THR A 346 -27.97 -13.96 -6.85
N HIS A 347 -28.44 -13.29 -5.80
CA HIS A 347 -28.05 -13.52 -4.39
C HIS A 347 -26.53 -13.47 -4.17
N LYS A 348 -25.81 -12.70 -4.99
CA LYS A 348 -24.36 -12.58 -4.90
C LYS A 348 -23.98 -11.70 -3.71
N THR A 349 -23.08 -12.21 -2.88
CA THR A 349 -22.54 -11.50 -1.71
C THR A 349 -21.28 -10.70 -2.04
N LEU A 350 -20.95 -9.73 -1.19
CA LEU A 350 -19.72 -8.93 -1.31
C LEU A 350 -18.48 -9.83 -1.25
N GLY A 351 -18.44 -10.78 -0.32
CA GLY A 351 -17.34 -11.73 -0.16
C GLY A 351 -17.12 -12.56 -1.43
N GLN A 352 -18.19 -13.08 -2.04
CA GLN A 352 -18.09 -13.77 -3.34
C GLN A 352 -17.57 -12.83 -4.43
N HIS A 353 -18.04 -11.60 -4.50
CA HIS A 353 -17.59 -10.63 -5.50
C HIS A 353 -16.11 -10.26 -5.31
N ILE A 354 -15.65 -10.11 -4.07
CA ILE A 354 -14.23 -9.90 -3.74
C ILE A 354 -13.39 -11.06 -4.25
N LEU A 355 -13.79 -12.30 -3.96
CA LEU A 355 -13.06 -13.50 -4.41
C LEU A 355 -13.01 -13.59 -5.93
N GLU A 356 -14.11 -13.28 -6.62
CA GLU A 356 -14.15 -13.23 -8.09
C GLU A 356 -13.24 -12.14 -8.66
N LYS A 357 -13.24 -10.94 -8.08
CA LYS A 357 -12.36 -9.85 -8.54
C LYS A 357 -10.90 -10.14 -8.29
N PHE A 358 -10.56 -10.80 -7.19
CA PHE A 358 -9.21 -11.28 -6.96
C PHE A 358 -8.80 -12.34 -8.01
N ALA A 359 -9.70 -13.29 -8.30
CA ALA A 359 -9.48 -14.37 -9.26
C ALA A 359 -9.24 -13.88 -10.69
N GLU A 360 -9.71 -12.68 -11.05
CA GLU A 360 -9.44 -12.00 -12.32
C GLU A 360 -7.99 -11.49 -12.47
N GLY A 361 -7.20 -11.47 -11.39
CA GLY A 361 -5.80 -11.04 -11.40
C GLY A 361 -4.98 -11.80 -12.45
N SER A 362 -4.38 -11.10 -13.41
CA SER A 362 -3.82 -11.71 -14.64
C SER A 362 -2.52 -11.06 -15.08
N ILE A 363 -1.84 -11.70 -16.04
CA ILE A 363 -0.71 -11.10 -16.77
C ILE A 363 -1.28 -10.28 -17.91
N GLU A 364 -0.86 -9.03 -18.04
CA GLU A 364 -1.23 -8.12 -19.14
C GLU A 364 -2.75 -7.99 -19.37
N ASN A 365 -3.53 -8.10 -18.29
CA ASN A 365 -4.99 -8.10 -18.34
C ASN A 365 -5.60 -9.23 -19.21
N ASP A 366 -4.87 -10.31 -19.54
CA ASP A 366 -5.39 -11.44 -20.30
C ASP A 366 -6.19 -12.40 -19.38
N PRO A 367 -7.53 -12.50 -19.53
CA PRO A 367 -8.35 -13.36 -18.68
C PRO A 367 -8.00 -14.85 -18.78
N ARG A 368 -7.36 -15.29 -19.86
CA ARG A 368 -6.91 -16.69 -20.04
C ARG A 368 -5.77 -17.03 -19.10
N LEU A 369 -4.99 -16.03 -18.69
CA LEU A 369 -3.83 -16.15 -17.82
C LEU A 369 -4.13 -15.79 -16.36
N ALA A 370 -5.38 -15.46 -16.04
CA ALA A 370 -5.82 -15.09 -14.70
C ALA A 370 -5.58 -16.17 -13.64
N ILE A 371 -5.38 -15.77 -12.37
CA ILE A 371 -5.19 -16.64 -11.19
C ILE A 371 -6.32 -17.66 -11.08
N LYS A 372 -7.55 -17.23 -11.39
CA LYS A 372 -8.77 -18.00 -11.14
C LYS A 372 -8.82 -18.37 -9.66
N VAL A 373 -8.95 -19.64 -9.35
CA VAL A 373 -9.03 -20.17 -7.98
C VAL A 373 -7.83 -21.08 -7.67
N GLU A 374 -6.66 -20.78 -8.27
CA GLU A 374 -5.37 -21.40 -7.92
C GLU A 374 -4.90 -21.03 -6.52
N ILE A 375 -5.27 -19.83 -6.07
CA ILE A 375 -5.07 -19.33 -4.72
C ILE A 375 -6.35 -18.56 -4.37
N VAL A 376 -6.95 -18.88 -3.23
CA VAL A 376 -8.21 -18.30 -2.78
C VAL A 376 -7.96 -17.62 -1.44
N PRO A 377 -8.10 -16.29 -1.35
CA PRO A 377 -7.89 -15.59 -0.09
C PRO A 377 -9.05 -15.80 0.88
N GLU A 378 -8.75 -15.66 2.16
CA GLU A 378 -9.74 -15.50 3.22
C GLU A 378 -10.23 -14.05 3.23
N VAL A 379 -11.54 -13.88 3.28
CA VAL A 379 -12.21 -12.60 3.52
C VAL A 379 -12.65 -12.60 4.99
N TYR A 380 -12.13 -11.66 5.77
CA TYR A 380 -12.44 -11.56 7.20
C TYR A 380 -12.82 -10.13 7.56
N VAL A 381 -13.96 -9.99 8.22
CA VAL A 381 -14.45 -8.73 8.81
C VAL A 381 -14.38 -8.86 10.33
N ASP A 382 -13.98 -7.79 11.01
CA ASP A 382 -14.02 -7.73 12.47
C ASP A 382 -15.37 -8.22 13.03
N SER A 383 -15.33 -9.05 14.07
CA SER A 383 -16.52 -9.52 14.79
C SER A 383 -17.24 -8.40 15.53
N GLU A 384 -16.48 -7.42 16.05
CA GLU A 384 -16.97 -6.27 16.81
C GLU A 384 -16.49 -4.97 16.16
N PRO A 385 -17.32 -3.93 16.08
CA PRO A 385 -16.86 -2.65 15.58
C PRO A 385 -15.95 -1.99 16.59
N TRP A 386 -15.02 -1.16 16.13
CA TRP A 386 -14.23 -0.30 16.98
C TRP A 386 -14.67 1.15 16.83
N LYS A 387 -14.61 1.88 17.94
CA LYS A 387 -15.05 3.28 17.98
C LYS A 387 -13.89 4.24 18.04
N GLY A 388 -13.91 5.20 17.14
CA GLY A 388 -12.97 6.32 17.12
C GLY A 388 -13.16 7.34 18.25
N GLN A 389 -14.15 7.17 19.14
CA GLN A 389 -14.35 7.83 20.47
C GLN A 389 -15.37 7.04 21.34
N PRO A 390 -15.43 7.21 22.68
CA PRO A 390 -14.69 8.12 23.57
C PRO A 390 -13.38 7.51 24.13
N THR A 391 -12.75 8.20 25.10
CA THR A 391 -11.44 7.84 25.68
C THR A 391 -11.59 6.80 26.81
N PRO A 392 -10.70 5.78 26.94
CA PRO A 392 -9.53 5.52 26.12
C PRO A 392 -9.91 5.01 24.74
N GLN A 393 -9.20 5.55 23.74
CA GLN A 393 -9.55 5.35 22.35
C GLN A 393 -9.33 3.91 21.91
N GLU A 394 -10.36 3.32 21.29
CA GLU A 394 -10.26 2.02 20.64
C GLU A 394 -9.37 2.13 19.39
N LEU A 395 -8.35 1.27 19.30
CA LEU A 395 -7.46 1.22 18.15
C LEU A 395 -7.98 0.25 17.11
N PRO A 396 -7.68 0.46 15.81
CA PRO A 396 -7.94 -0.58 14.83
C PRO A 396 -7.06 -1.81 15.13
N PRO A 397 -7.62 -3.02 15.17
CA PRO A 397 -6.88 -4.25 15.52
C PRO A 397 -6.03 -4.79 14.34
N ILE A 398 -5.30 -3.92 13.61
CA ILE A 398 -4.48 -4.33 12.45
C ILE A 398 -3.43 -5.36 12.90
N GLY A 399 -2.59 -5.01 13.88
CA GLY A 399 -1.55 -5.89 14.41
C GLY A 399 -2.11 -6.97 15.35
N LYS A 400 -2.30 -6.60 16.62
CA LYS A 400 -2.92 -7.46 17.64
C LYS A 400 -4.34 -7.01 17.95
N ASN A 401 -5.23 -7.96 18.25
CA ASN A 401 -6.54 -7.62 18.80
C ASN A 401 -6.38 -7.20 20.26
N TRP A 402 -6.82 -5.99 20.57
CA TRP A 402 -6.70 -5.39 21.91
C TRP A 402 -7.96 -5.57 22.76
N LYS A 403 -9.11 -5.90 22.14
CA LYS A 403 -10.42 -5.99 22.84
C LYS A 403 -10.53 -7.25 23.69
N ARG A 404 -10.01 -8.37 23.19
CA ARG A 404 -10.14 -9.68 23.84
C ARG A 404 -8.80 -10.39 23.88
N SER A 405 -8.37 -10.72 25.09
CA SER A 405 -7.22 -11.57 25.31
C SER A 405 -7.48 -12.95 24.67
N GLY A 406 -6.65 -13.34 23.71
CA GLY A 406 -6.76 -14.62 22.99
C GLY A 406 -7.33 -14.54 21.57
N GLU A 407 -7.94 -13.41 21.18
CA GLU A 407 -8.29 -13.18 19.77
C GLU A 407 -7.09 -12.62 18.99
N LYS A 408 -6.93 -13.05 17.74
CA LYS A 408 -5.82 -12.62 16.85
C LYS A 408 -6.22 -11.36 16.09
N GLY A 409 -5.32 -10.38 15.99
CA GLY A 409 -5.48 -9.25 15.06
C GLY A 409 -5.29 -9.69 13.60
N HIS A 410 -5.57 -8.81 12.63
CA HIS A 410 -5.54 -9.18 11.21
C HIS A 410 -4.19 -9.72 10.73
N LEU A 411 -3.07 -9.23 11.28
CA LEU A 411 -1.73 -9.71 10.93
C LEU A 411 -1.29 -10.97 11.71
N GLU A 412 -1.97 -11.29 12.82
CA GLU A 412 -1.71 -12.51 13.61
C GLU A 412 -2.52 -13.71 13.12
N ARG A 413 -3.59 -13.47 12.34
CA ARG A 413 -4.36 -14.54 11.70
C ARG A 413 -3.44 -15.33 10.77
N GLU A 414 -3.54 -16.66 10.87
CA GLU A 414 -2.81 -17.54 9.98
C GLU A 414 -3.34 -17.39 8.57
N THR A 415 -2.43 -17.27 7.62
CA THR A 415 -2.76 -17.29 6.21
C THR A 415 -2.53 -18.69 5.68
N HIS A 416 -3.35 -19.09 4.70
CA HIS A 416 -3.26 -20.41 4.10
C HIS A 416 -3.07 -20.29 2.59
N LEU A 417 -2.36 -21.26 2.01
CA LEU A 417 -2.24 -21.43 0.57
C LEU A 417 -3.27 -22.48 0.12
N ILE A 418 -4.45 -22.03 -0.29
CA ILE A 418 -5.57 -22.89 -0.64
C ILE A 418 -5.98 -22.68 -2.10
N ALA A 419 -6.12 -23.77 -2.85
CA ALA A 419 -6.74 -23.80 -4.18
C ALA A 419 -8.13 -24.44 -4.10
N ASP A 420 -9.06 -24.08 -5.00
CA ASP A 420 -10.37 -24.72 -5.06
C ASP A 420 -10.24 -26.19 -5.57
N PRO A 421 -10.64 -27.19 -4.77
CA PRO A 421 -10.54 -28.60 -5.16
C PRO A 421 -11.34 -28.96 -6.42
N ARG A 422 -12.47 -28.30 -6.67
CA ARG A 422 -13.32 -28.53 -7.86
C ARG A 422 -12.60 -28.07 -9.11
N PHE A 423 -11.96 -26.91 -9.04
CA PHE A 423 -11.13 -26.39 -10.13
C PHE A 423 -9.96 -27.32 -10.45
N VAL A 424 -9.29 -27.86 -9.43
CA VAL A 424 -8.24 -28.87 -9.62
C VAL A 424 -8.83 -30.12 -10.27
N ALA A 425 -9.90 -30.69 -9.72
CA ALA A 425 -10.55 -31.88 -10.27
C ALA A 425 -10.97 -31.70 -11.74
N ASP A 426 -11.50 -30.53 -12.10
CA ASP A 426 -11.89 -30.20 -13.47
C ASP A 426 -10.70 -30.09 -14.42
N ALA A 427 -9.57 -29.52 -13.96
CA ALA A 427 -8.34 -29.47 -14.74
C ALA A 427 -7.77 -30.87 -15.05
N TRP A 428 -8.04 -31.85 -14.19
CA TRP A 428 -7.63 -33.25 -14.35
C TRP A 428 -8.67 -34.12 -15.08
N ARG A 429 -9.87 -33.60 -15.34
CA ARG A 429 -10.93 -34.34 -16.03
C ARG A 429 -10.46 -34.73 -17.43
N ARG A 430 -10.42 -36.04 -17.71
CA ARG A 430 -9.96 -36.63 -18.99
C ARG A 430 -8.50 -36.30 -19.37
N HIS A 431 -7.68 -35.93 -18.40
CA HIS A 431 -6.24 -35.72 -18.61
C HIS A 431 -5.46 -36.77 -17.82
N HIS A 432 -4.55 -37.47 -18.50
CA HIS A 432 -3.62 -38.42 -17.91
C HIS A 432 -2.21 -37.88 -18.14
N GLY A 433 -1.55 -37.43 -17.08
CA GLY A 433 -0.22 -36.82 -17.15
C GLY A 433 0.34 -36.54 -15.76
N GLU A 434 1.56 -36.03 -15.71
CA GLU A 434 2.16 -35.57 -14.45
C GLU A 434 1.67 -34.17 -14.06
N ILE A 435 1.87 -33.82 -12.80
CA ILE A 435 1.54 -32.50 -12.27
C ILE A 435 2.50 -31.43 -12.80
N CYS A 436 1.97 -30.25 -13.10
CA CYS A 436 2.75 -29.10 -13.51
C CYS A 436 3.72 -28.70 -12.41
N THR A 437 5.01 -28.66 -12.74
CA THR A 437 6.08 -28.30 -11.79
C THR A 437 6.10 -26.82 -11.41
N VAL A 438 5.35 -25.97 -12.13
CA VAL A 438 5.16 -24.56 -11.78
C VAL A 438 3.98 -24.41 -10.84
N CYS A 439 2.72 -24.56 -11.28
CA CYS A 439 1.58 -24.29 -10.39
C CYS A 439 1.34 -25.38 -9.33
N GLY A 440 1.81 -26.62 -9.54
CA GLY A 440 1.47 -27.73 -8.64
C GLY A 440 -0.01 -28.10 -8.62
N LEU A 441 -0.80 -27.67 -9.63
CA LEU A 441 -2.27 -27.86 -9.65
C LEU A 441 -2.78 -28.53 -10.93
N ARG A 442 -2.26 -28.16 -12.10
CA ARG A 442 -2.76 -28.60 -13.41
C ARG A 442 -1.91 -29.73 -14.01
N PRO A 443 -2.45 -30.56 -14.92
CA PRO A 443 -1.63 -31.51 -15.68
C PRO A 443 -0.67 -30.80 -16.66
N GLN A 444 0.46 -31.43 -16.95
CA GLN A 444 1.42 -30.95 -17.95
C GLN A 444 0.86 -31.00 -19.38
N GLY A 445 1.30 -30.08 -20.26
CA GLY A 445 0.87 -30.01 -21.66
C GLY A 445 -0.35 -29.09 -21.92
N PRO A 446 -1.08 -29.26 -23.05
CA PRO A 446 -0.93 -30.33 -24.04
C PRO A 446 0.18 -30.10 -25.08
N SER A 447 0.71 -28.88 -25.22
CA SER A 447 1.73 -28.58 -26.23
C SER A 447 3.03 -29.36 -25.96
N LEU A 448 3.74 -29.73 -27.03
CA LEU A 448 5.05 -30.39 -26.92
C LEU A 448 6.03 -29.56 -26.10
N LYS A 449 6.02 -28.23 -26.28
CA LYS A 449 6.84 -27.27 -25.51
C LYS A 449 6.53 -27.33 -24.01
N ALA A 450 5.25 -27.36 -23.63
CA ALA A 450 4.84 -27.43 -22.23
C ALA A 450 5.20 -28.78 -21.59
N LYS A 451 4.99 -29.90 -22.32
CA LYS A 451 5.39 -31.25 -21.88
C LYS A 451 6.90 -31.36 -21.68
N ARG A 452 7.72 -30.91 -22.64
CA ARG A 452 9.19 -30.92 -22.53
C ARG A 452 9.72 -30.11 -21.34
N ARG A 453 8.98 -29.08 -20.94
CA ARG A 453 9.33 -28.22 -19.80
C ARG A 453 8.64 -28.63 -18.50
N ASN A 454 7.92 -29.76 -18.48
CA ASN A 454 7.18 -30.26 -17.32
C ASN A 454 6.20 -29.23 -16.72
N VAL A 455 5.53 -28.44 -17.58
CA VAL A 455 4.55 -27.42 -17.17
C VAL A 455 3.20 -27.60 -17.87
N CYS A 456 2.15 -26.99 -17.32
CA CYS A 456 0.87 -26.82 -18.00
C CYS A 456 0.92 -25.65 -18.99
N LYS A 457 0.00 -25.64 -19.96
CA LYS A 457 -0.16 -24.56 -20.95
C LYS A 457 -0.24 -23.17 -20.33
N VAL A 458 -1.02 -23.00 -19.26
CA VAL A 458 -1.24 -21.70 -18.62
C VAL A 458 0.05 -21.16 -18.02
N CYS A 459 0.79 -21.97 -17.24
CA CYS A 459 2.08 -21.57 -16.69
C CYS A 459 3.12 -21.31 -17.78
N GLU A 460 3.07 -22.06 -18.89
CA GLU A 460 3.95 -21.82 -20.04
C GLU A 460 3.71 -20.46 -20.68
N GLN A 461 2.45 -20.05 -20.81
CA GLN A 461 2.06 -18.76 -21.38
C GLN A 461 2.31 -17.59 -20.42
N ARG A 462 2.11 -17.78 -19.10
CA ARG A 462 2.35 -16.72 -18.10
C ARG A 462 3.79 -16.22 -18.01
N ARG A 463 4.74 -17.07 -18.40
CA ARG A 463 6.16 -16.71 -18.50
C ARG A 463 6.58 -16.32 -19.92
N ALA A 464 5.68 -16.44 -20.89
CA ALA A 464 5.94 -15.97 -22.26
C ALA A 464 6.12 -14.44 -22.23
N ASP A 465 6.75 -13.91 -23.27
CA ASP A 465 6.93 -12.48 -23.52
C ASP A 465 7.82 -11.68 -22.55
N ARG A 466 8.19 -12.21 -21.36
CA ARG A 466 9.17 -11.55 -20.47
C ARG A 466 10.56 -11.43 -21.08
N ALA A 467 11.02 -12.52 -21.69
CA ALA A 467 12.30 -12.53 -22.37
C ALA A 467 12.28 -11.65 -23.63
N LYS A 468 11.10 -11.51 -24.26
CA LYS A 468 10.86 -10.55 -25.35
C LYS A 468 10.97 -9.12 -24.85
N GLU A 469 10.14 -8.73 -23.87
CA GLU A 469 10.13 -7.40 -23.27
C GLU A 469 11.52 -7.00 -22.74
N TRP A 470 12.26 -7.95 -22.16
CA TRP A 470 13.65 -7.73 -21.77
C TRP A 470 14.57 -7.43 -22.96
N ALA A 471 14.49 -8.23 -24.03
CA ALA A 471 15.33 -8.09 -25.22
C ALA A 471 15.02 -6.83 -26.04
N THR A 472 13.77 -6.34 -25.99
CA THR A 472 13.30 -5.21 -26.80
C THR A 472 13.27 -3.89 -26.02
N GLU A 473 12.92 -3.89 -24.74
CA GLU A 473 12.58 -2.67 -23.99
C GLU A 473 13.33 -2.49 -22.66
N LYS A 474 13.82 -3.57 -22.02
CA LYS A 474 14.34 -3.54 -20.63
C LYS A 474 15.80 -3.93 -20.46
N LEU A 475 16.63 -3.66 -21.46
CA LEU A 475 18.07 -3.98 -21.46
C LEU A 475 18.86 -3.31 -20.31
N TYR A 476 18.38 -2.23 -19.68
CA TYR A 476 19.05 -1.61 -18.54
C TYR A 476 18.96 -2.43 -17.23
N THR A 477 18.23 -3.53 -17.24
CA THR A 477 18.04 -4.44 -16.10
C THR A 477 18.34 -5.88 -16.49
N THR A 478 18.32 -6.79 -15.52
CA THR A 478 18.46 -8.22 -15.76
C THR A 478 17.31 -9.01 -15.17
N ILE A 479 16.95 -10.09 -15.85
CA ILE A 479 16.07 -11.16 -15.35
C ILE A 479 16.81 -12.50 -15.29
N TRP A 480 18.12 -12.50 -15.56
CA TRP A 480 18.96 -13.67 -15.74
C TRP A 480 19.91 -13.82 -14.56
N VAL A 481 19.86 -14.96 -13.88
CA VAL A 481 20.70 -15.23 -12.71
C VAL A 481 22.19 -15.29 -13.07
N ASP A 482 22.52 -15.65 -14.31
CA ASP A 482 23.88 -15.71 -14.81
C ASP A 482 24.53 -14.33 -15.00
N GLU A 483 23.72 -13.28 -15.19
CA GLU A 483 24.17 -11.88 -15.20
C GLU A 483 24.35 -11.30 -13.79
N VAL A 484 23.59 -11.81 -12.82
CA VAL A 484 23.72 -11.46 -11.40
C VAL A 484 24.95 -12.10 -10.77
N ALA A 485 25.38 -13.25 -11.28
CA ALA A 485 26.50 -13.99 -10.72
C ALA A 485 27.80 -13.15 -10.71
N ASP A 486 28.59 -13.30 -9.63
CA ASP A 486 29.92 -12.73 -9.53
C ASP A 486 30.89 -13.40 -10.51
N VAL A 487 32.13 -12.91 -10.53
CA VAL A 487 33.21 -13.42 -11.39
C VAL A 487 33.61 -14.88 -11.11
N ASN A 488 33.06 -15.51 -10.08
CA ASN A 488 33.27 -16.91 -9.72
C ASN A 488 32.00 -17.76 -9.94
N GLY A 489 30.98 -17.20 -10.59
CA GLY A 489 29.72 -17.88 -10.88
C GLY A 489 28.80 -18.04 -9.66
N ARG A 490 28.94 -17.17 -8.65
CA ARG A 490 28.16 -17.23 -7.40
C ARG A 490 27.26 -16.01 -7.26
N LEU A 491 26.07 -16.21 -6.72
CA LEU A 491 25.16 -15.14 -6.34
C LEU A 491 24.71 -15.32 -4.89
N ALA A 492 24.08 -14.28 -4.35
CA ALA A 492 23.49 -14.31 -3.02
C ALA A 492 22.04 -13.86 -3.05
N LEU A 493 21.18 -14.59 -2.34
CA LEU A 493 19.85 -14.12 -1.96
C LEU A 493 19.96 -13.34 -0.65
N LEU A 494 19.61 -12.06 -0.70
CA LEU A 494 19.46 -11.20 0.47
C LEU A 494 18.01 -11.21 0.92
N VAL A 495 17.79 -11.40 2.22
CA VAL A 495 16.47 -11.32 2.85
C VAL A 495 16.55 -10.33 4.00
N GLY A 496 15.60 -9.39 4.06
CA GLY A 496 15.46 -8.45 5.17
C GLY A 496 14.06 -8.53 5.76
N THR A 497 13.91 -8.48 7.08
CA THR A 497 12.58 -8.48 7.71
C THR A 497 12.44 -7.53 8.88
N PHE A 498 11.20 -7.06 9.07
CA PHE A 498 10.72 -6.29 10.22
C PHE A 498 9.49 -6.96 10.83
N ASP A 499 9.44 -7.04 12.15
CA ASP A 499 8.20 -7.41 12.86
C ASP A 499 7.38 -6.17 13.22
N LEU A 500 6.28 -5.98 12.50
CA LEU A 500 5.36 -4.86 12.68
C LEU A 500 4.18 -5.18 13.61
N THR A 501 4.05 -6.42 14.10
CA THR A 501 2.86 -6.90 14.83
C THR A 501 2.54 -6.00 16.03
N HIS A 502 3.53 -5.76 16.88
CA HIS A 502 3.35 -4.93 18.08
C HIS A 502 3.35 -3.42 17.79
N TRP A 503 3.93 -2.99 16.66
CA TRP A 503 3.85 -1.61 16.22
C TRP A 503 2.45 -1.25 15.73
N LEU A 504 1.86 -2.10 14.88
CA LEU A 504 0.53 -1.92 14.30
C LEU A 504 -0.62 -2.27 15.26
N SER A 505 -0.30 -2.85 16.43
CA SER A 505 -1.19 -2.93 17.59
C SER A 505 -1.20 -1.66 18.46
N GLY A 506 -0.26 -0.73 18.22
CA GLY A 506 -0.03 0.44 19.05
C GLY A 506 0.72 0.19 20.36
N ILE A 507 0.97 -1.07 20.75
CA ILE A 507 1.70 -1.42 21.99
C ILE A 507 3.07 -0.74 22.02
N PHE A 508 3.88 -0.88 20.97
CA PHE A 508 5.20 -0.25 20.93
C PHE A 508 5.17 1.26 20.73
N VAL A 509 4.12 1.82 20.11
CA VAL A 509 3.96 3.27 20.01
C VAL A 509 3.78 3.89 21.40
N ARG A 510 2.98 3.27 22.28
CA ARG A 510 2.77 3.74 23.66
C ARG A 510 4.04 3.72 24.51
N THR A 511 5.03 2.95 24.11
CA THR A 511 6.32 2.91 24.81
C THR A 511 7.26 4.06 24.37
N LEU A 512 6.89 4.86 23.36
CA LEU A 512 7.60 6.08 22.97
C LEU A 512 7.19 7.23 23.89
N ALA A 513 8.17 8.00 24.35
CA ALA A 513 7.98 9.10 25.27
C ALA A 513 7.96 10.45 24.55
N VAL A 514 7.00 11.31 24.90
CA VAL A 514 7.05 12.75 24.64
C VAL A 514 7.33 13.45 25.96
N ARG A 515 8.20 14.47 25.93
CA ARG A 515 8.50 15.32 27.10
C ARG A 515 8.18 16.76 26.77
N ASP A 516 7.61 17.49 27.72
CA ASP A 516 7.54 18.96 27.64
C ASP A 516 8.98 19.51 27.77
N PRO A 517 9.46 20.34 26.83
CA PRO A 517 10.75 20.99 26.91
C PRO A 517 10.97 21.78 28.22
N LYS A 518 9.91 22.29 28.86
CA LYS A 518 9.99 23.05 30.13
C LYS A 518 10.40 22.19 31.32
N ASP A 519 10.14 20.89 31.25
CA ASP A 519 10.42 19.92 32.31
C ASP A 519 11.66 19.06 32.00
N ALA A 520 12.50 19.48 31.04
CA ALA A 520 13.68 18.72 30.62
C ALA A 520 14.72 18.52 31.74
N SER A 521 14.72 19.36 32.77
CA SER A 521 15.62 19.28 33.94
C SER A 521 15.13 18.31 35.03
N THR A 522 13.84 17.97 35.06
CA THR A 522 13.22 17.05 36.02
C THR A 522 13.14 15.67 35.41
N LYS A 523 14.05 14.77 35.80
CA LYS A 523 14.08 13.35 35.35
C LYS A 523 12.80 12.55 35.69
N THR A 524 11.90 13.13 36.49
CA THR A 524 10.66 12.54 37.00
C THR A 524 9.38 13.22 36.48
N ALA A 525 9.46 14.22 35.60
CA ALA A 525 8.26 14.84 35.02
C ALA A 525 7.53 13.89 34.06
N ASP A 526 6.19 13.94 34.08
CA ASP A 526 5.27 12.97 33.49
C ASP A 526 5.62 12.62 32.04
N VAL A 527 6.25 11.46 31.84
CA VAL A 527 6.48 10.87 30.52
C VAL A 527 5.13 10.53 29.92
N LEU A 528 4.67 11.33 28.97
CA LEU A 528 3.43 11.05 28.26
C LEU A 528 3.74 10.14 27.07
N ALA A 529 3.11 8.97 27.11
CA ALA A 529 3.16 7.99 26.04
C ALA A 529 2.60 8.58 24.75
N LYS A 530 3.28 8.37 23.63
CA LYS A 530 2.72 8.69 22.31
C LYS A 530 1.42 7.91 22.10
N ASN A 531 0.43 8.58 21.50
CA ASN A 531 -0.86 7.99 21.21
C ASN A 531 -0.76 7.13 19.92
N PRO A 532 -1.22 5.87 19.91
CA PRO A 532 -1.21 5.08 18.68
C PRO A 532 -2.35 5.46 17.73
N SER A 533 -2.42 6.71 17.27
CA SER A 533 -3.41 7.15 16.28
C SER A 533 -3.33 6.31 15.00
N PHE A 534 -4.46 6.21 14.31
CA PHE A 534 -4.55 5.51 13.05
C PHE A 534 -3.54 6.06 12.02
N ALA A 535 -3.42 7.39 11.89
CA ALA A 535 -2.46 8.01 10.98
C ALA A 535 -1.01 7.65 11.31
N ARG A 536 -0.67 7.51 12.61
CA ARG A 536 0.67 7.06 13.05
C ARG A 536 0.91 5.60 12.73
N LEU A 537 -0.08 4.72 12.93
CA LEU A 537 -0.01 3.31 12.54
C LEU A 537 0.18 3.15 11.03
N HIS A 538 -0.57 3.91 10.24
CA HIS A 538 -0.43 3.96 8.78
C HIS A 538 1.00 4.38 8.37
N ARG A 539 1.50 5.45 8.97
CA ARG A 539 2.84 5.96 8.70
C ARG A 539 3.96 4.98 9.05
N ILE A 540 3.78 4.09 10.02
CA ILE A 540 4.79 3.09 10.38
C ILE A 540 5.03 2.14 9.21
N TRP A 541 3.99 1.53 8.64
CA TRP A 541 4.17 0.58 7.55
C TRP A 541 4.57 1.25 6.24
N GLU A 542 4.09 2.48 5.97
CA GLU A 542 4.59 3.28 4.84
C GLU A 542 6.09 3.57 4.98
N THR A 543 6.56 3.86 6.20
CA THR A 543 7.97 4.14 6.47
C THR A 543 8.83 2.91 6.24
N THR A 544 8.41 1.72 6.69
CA THR A 544 9.19 0.49 6.48
C THR A 544 9.13 -0.01 5.04
N ARG A 545 8.00 0.14 4.35
CA ARG A 545 7.92 -0.16 2.91
C ARG A 545 8.85 0.74 2.11
N ARG A 546 8.82 2.06 2.38
CA ARG A 546 9.71 3.02 1.72
C ARG A 546 11.18 2.73 2.01
N PHE A 547 11.52 2.33 3.24
CA PHE A 547 12.87 1.91 3.59
C PHE A 547 13.37 0.82 2.64
N TRP A 548 12.56 -0.22 2.39
CA TRP A 548 12.92 -1.30 1.48
C TRP A 548 12.94 -0.89 0.00
N GLN A 549 12.00 -0.04 -0.43
CA GLN A 549 12.00 0.51 -1.79
C GLN A 549 13.23 1.38 -2.07
N GLU A 550 13.75 2.08 -1.07
CA GLU A 550 15.00 2.84 -1.16
C GLU A 550 16.25 1.94 -1.08
N VAL A 551 16.12 0.73 -0.50
CA VAL A 551 17.16 -0.31 -0.57
C VAL A 551 17.24 -0.88 -1.98
N ALA A 552 16.11 -1.37 -2.51
CA ALA A 552 15.96 -1.70 -3.93
C ALA A 552 14.50 -1.59 -4.37
N PRO A 553 14.18 -0.74 -5.36
CA PRO A 553 12.83 -0.65 -5.88
C PRO A 553 12.47 -1.93 -6.65
N THR A 554 11.24 -2.41 -6.48
CA THR A 554 10.65 -3.43 -7.36
C THR A 554 10.08 -2.74 -8.61
N SER A 555 10.00 -3.47 -9.72
CA SER A 555 9.50 -2.97 -11.02
C SER A 555 7.99 -2.67 -11.03
N GLU A 556 7.39 -2.32 -9.89
CA GLU A 556 5.97 -2.02 -9.68
C GLU A 556 5.52 -0.70 -10.31
N ILE A 557 6.46 0.09 -10.84
CA ILE A 557 6.17 1.39 -11.45
C ILE A 557 6.09 1.18 -12.96
N GLU A 558 4.88 1.35 -13.49
CA GLU A 558 4.53 1.24 -14.90
C GLU A 558 5.46 2.04 -15.83
N GLY A 559 5.82 1.40 -16.96
CA GLY A 559 5.96 2.07 -18.25
C GLY A 559 7.31 2.62 -18.67
N ASP A 560 8.31 2.78 -17.79
CA ASP A 560 9.60 3.34 -18.20
C ASP A 560 10.81 2.62 -17.58
N SER A 561 11.45 1.76 -18.39
CA SER A 561 12.68 1.05 -18.00
C SER A 561 13.83 2.00 -17.64
N LYS A 562 13.87 3.22 -18.20
CA LYS A 562 14.89 4.22 -17.85
C LYS A 562 14.63 4.81 -16.48
N ARG A 563 13.38 5.18 -16.19
CA ARG A 563 12.96 5.65 -14.86
C ARG A 563 13.25 4.61 -13.77
N TYR A 564 12.97 3.34 -14.04
CA TYR A 564 13.28 2.26 -13.10
C TYR A 564 14.79 2.10 -12.89
N ALA A 565 15.58 2.14 -13.97
CA ALA A 565 17.04 2.10 -13.89
C ALA A 565 17.60 3.29 -13.07
N ASP A 566 17.03 4.49 -13.22
CA ASP A 566 17.42 5.67 -12.44
C ASP A 566 17.09 5.54 -10.95
N GLN A 567 15.95 4.93 -10.61
CA GLN A 567 15.61 4.64 -9.22
C GLN A 567 16.55 3.60 -8.63
N LEU A 568 16.85 2.54 -9.39
CA LEU A 568 17.79 1.51 -8.95
C LEU A 568 19.19 2.10 -8.77
N ARG A 569 19.66 2.96 -9.67
CA ARG A 569 20.94 3.70 -9.55
C ARG A 569 21.02 4.50 -8.25
N LYS A 570 19.92 5.13 -7.83
CA LYS A 570 19.81 5.92 -6.58
C LYS A 570 19.62 5.06 -5.34
N SER A 571 19.27 3.78 -5.47
CA SER A 571 19.03 2.86 -4.35
C SER A 571 20.32 2.40 -3.66
N VAL A 572 20.21 1.74 -2.50
CA VAL A 572 21.36 1.10 -1.84
C VAL A 572 22.00 0.05 -2.74
N LEU A 573 21.18 -0.81 -3.37
CA LEU A 573 21.69 -1.86 -4.25
C LEU A 573 22.46 -1.26 -5.42
N GLY A 574 21.89 -0.33 -6.19
CA GLY A 574 22.56 0.24 -7.36
C GLY A 574 23.87 0.98 -7.05
N ARG A 575 24.03 1.54 -5.84
CA ARG A 575 25.33 2.10 -5.40
C ARG A 575 26.36 1.04 -5.03
N CYS A 576 25.92 -0.12 -4.53
CA CYS A 576 26.81 -1.23 -4.17
C CYS A 576 27.19 -2.10 -5.37
N THR A 577 26.26 -2.25 -6.30
CA THR A 577 26.34 -3.04 -7.53
C THR A 577 26.16 -2.08 -8.71
N PRO A 578 27.20 -1.32 -9.08
CA PRO A 578 27.09 -0.36 -10.17
C PRO A 578 26.74 -1.08 -11.48
N GLN A 579 26.21 -0.30 -12.42
CA GLN A 579 25.88 -0.78 -13.75
C GLN A 579 27.15 -1.33 -14.43
N ILE A 580 27.04 -2.53 -15.02
CA ILE A 580 28.09 -3.21 -15.79
C ILE A 580 27.60 -3.42 -17.23
N GLY A 581 28.48 -3.78 -18.16
CA GLY A 581 28.15 -3.87 -19.58
C GLY A 581 29.07 -3.00 -20.43
N PRO A 582 28.89 -2.98 -21.75
CA PRO A 582 27.74 -3.50 -22.50
C PRO A 582 27.62 -5.03 -22.58
N ARG A 583 26.46 -5.49 -23.06
CA ARG A 583 26.28 -6.88 -23.54
C ARG A 583 26.83 -7.00 -24.95
N LEU A 584 27.11 -8.24 -25.37
CA LEU A 584 27.40 -8.54 -26.77
C LEU A 584 26.15 -9.06 -27.48
N GLU A 585 25.91 -8.53 -28.69
CA GLU A 585 25.11 -9.21 -29.70
C GLU A 585 26.00 -10.06 -30.61
N ILE A 586 25.46 -11.16 -31.12
CA ILE A 586 26.14 -12.08 -32.04
C ILE A 586 25.28 -12.24 -33.27
N ARG A 587 25.84 -11.90 -34.44
CA ARG A 587 25.24 -12.03 -35.75
C ARG A 587 26.08 -12.97 -36.60
N GLY A 588 25.42 -13.80 -37.39
CA GLY A 588 26.11 -14.76 -38.24
C GLY A 588 25.14 -15.64 -39.02
N GLN A 589 25.70 -16.43 -39.94
CA GLN A 589 24.91 -17.36 -40.74
C GLN A 589 24.57 -18.61 -39.94
N LEU A 590 23.28 -18.85 -39.71
CA LEU A 590 22.78 -20.03 -39.00
C LEU A 590 22.77 -21.27 -39.90
N ARG A 591 23.22 -22.41 -39.37
CA ARG A 591 23.19 -23.72 -40.02
C ARG A 591 22.55 -24.76 -39.08
N PRO A 592 21.23 -24.98 -39.18
CA PRO A 592 20.57 -25.94 -38.30
C PRO A 592 21.01 -27.37 -38.63
N ARG A 593 21.14 -28.23 -37.61
CA ARG A 593 21.52 -29.65 -37.80
C ARG A 593 20.49 -30.44 -38.62
N HIS A 594 19.24 -30.04 -38.54
CA HIS A 594 18.13 -30.55 -39.35
C HIS A 594 17.37 -29.35 -39.93
N VAL A 595 16.97 -29.41 -41.20
CA VAL A 595 16.31 -28.30 -41.91
C VAL A 595 15.06 -27.78 -41.17
N GLU A 596 14.40 -28.65 -40.41
CA GLU A 596 13.19 -28.34 -39.64
C GLU A 596 13.45 -27.66 -38.28
N ASN A 597 14.72 -27.60 -37.82
CA ASN A 597 15.07 -26.99 -36.55
C ASN A 597 14.98 -25.47 -36.66
N LEU A 598 13.97 -24.88 -36.01
CA LEU A 598 13.86 -23.44 -35.83
C LEU A 598 14.34 -23.05 -34.44
N LEU A 599 15.01 -21.90 -34.33
CA LEU A 599 15.27 -21.29 -33.02
C LEU A 599 13.93 -20.84 -32.41
N GLY A 600 13.76 -21.13 -31.13
CA GLY A 600 12.62 -20.63 -30.36
C GLY A 600 12.77 -19.12 -30.18
N PRO A 601 11.72 -18.33 -30.46
CA PRO A 601 11.76 -16.88 -30.28
C PRO A 601 12.00 -16.55 -28.80
N TYR A 602 12.96 -15.66 -28.53
CA TYR A 602 13.34 -15.20 -27.18
C TYR A 602 13.69 -16.37 -26.23
N HIS A 603 14.30 -17.42 -26.78
CA HIS A 603 14.76 -18.56 -26.01
C HIS A 603 16.27 -18.48 -25.77
N ALA A 604 16.70 -18.91 -24.59
CA ALA A 604 18.11 -19.00 -24.22
C ALA A 604 18.72 -20.31 -24.75
N TYR A 605 19.88 -20.19 -25.38
CA TYR A 605 20.73 -21.25 -25.92
C TYR A 605 22.15 -21.12 -25.34
N GLU A 606 22.97 -22.16 -25.48
CA GLU A 606 24.41 -22.09 -25.19
C GLU A 606 25.17 -21.98 -26.52
N VAL A 607 25.94 -20.91 -26.70
CA VAL A 607 26.94 -20.79 -27.77
C VAL A 607 28.26 -21.34 -27.24
N VAL A 608 28.78 -22.39 -27.88
CA VAL A 608 30.02 -23.07 -27.47
C VAL A 608 31.21 -22.39 -28.15
N LEU A 609 32.01 -21.69 -27.35
CA LEU A 609 33.24 -21.03 -27.73
C LEU A 609 34.42 -22.03 -27.80
N PRO A 610 35.59 -21.61 -28.31
CA PRO A 610 36.83 -22.37 -28.17
C PRO A 610 37.10 -22.81 -26.71
N GLN A 611 37.91 -23.86 -26.55
CA GLN A 611 38.15 -24.53 -25.26
C GLN A 611 36.89 -25.05 -24.54
N ASN A 612 35.77 -25.21 -25.25
CA ASN A 612 34.49 -25.72 -24.71
C ASN A 612 33.89 -24.81 -23.61
N VAL A 613 34.19 -23.50 -23.67
CA VAL A 613 33.54 -22.49 -22.83
C VAL A 613 32.16 -22.21 -23.39
N LYS A 614 31.13 -22.29 -22.55
CA LYS A 614 29.74 -22.07 -22.99
C LYS A 614 29.25 -20.70 -22.55
N VAL A 615 28.64 -19.97 -23.48
CA VAL A 615 28.01 -18.67 -23.21
C VAL A 615 26.52 -18.78 -23.46
N SER A 616 25.73 -18.55 -22.41
CA SER A 616 24.28 -18.44 -22.55
C SER A 616 23.93 -17.20 -23.36
N ALA A 617 23.11 -17.37 -24.40
CA ALA A 617 22.67 -16.31 -25.28
C ALA A 617 21.21 -16.48 -25.69
N LEU A 618 20.44 -15.38 -25.70
CA LEU A 618 19.05 -15.36 -26.10
C LEU A 618 18.92 -15.08 -27.59
N TRP A 619 18.12 -15.88 -28.31
CA TRP A 619 17.77 -15.60 -29.69
C TRP A 619 16.69 -14.51 -29.79
N ASP A 620 17.02 -13.38 -30.39
CA ASP A 620 16.12 -12.27 -30.72
C ASP A 620 15.77 -12.33 -32.22
N PRO A 621 14.60 -12.86 -32.58
CA PRO A 621 14.21 -13.04 -33.98
C PRO A 621 13.88 -11.73 -34.69
N GLU A 622 13.49 -10.67 -33.97
CA GLU A 622 13.12 -9.39 -34.59
C GLU A 622 14.35 -8.66 -35.13
N ASN A 623 15.50 -8.81 -34.48
CA ASN A 623 16.77 -8.24 -34.90
C ASN A 623 17.74 -9.28 -35.50
N GLU A 624 17.32 -10.54 -35.64
CA GLU A 624 18.14 -11.67 -36.13
C GLU A 624 19.52 -11.76 -35.46
N ARG A 625 19.54 -11.78 -34.13
CA ARG A 625 20.77 -11.79 -33.33
C ARG A 625 20.64 -12.67 -32.09
N PHE A 626 21.77 -13.13 -31.57
CA PHE A 626 21.86 -13.59 -30.19
C PHE A 626 22.28 -12.46 -29.27
N ILE A 627 21.75 -12.42 -28.05
CA ILE A 627 22.15 -11.48 -26.98
C ILE A 627 22.74 -12.28 -25.82
N THR A 628 23.96 -11.96 -25.42
CA THR A 628 24.63 -12.62 -24.27
C THR A 628 23.86 -12.42 -22.96
N LEU A 629 23.79 -13.48 -22.14
CA LEU A 629 23.00 -13.55 -20.90
C LEU A 629 23.85 -13.83 -19.65
N GLU A 630 25.16 -13.63 -19.72
CA GLU A 630 26.07 -13.94 -18.62
C GLU A 630 26.93 -12.74 -18.25
N ASN A 631 27.45 -12.76 -17.03
CA ASN A 631 28.56 -11.89 -16.64
C ASN A 631 29.78 -12.16 -17.56
N LEU A 632 30.06 -11.24 -18.48
CA LEU A 632 31.14 -11.41 -19.47
C LEU A 632 32.53 -11.52 -18.83
N LEU A 633 32.74 -10.90 -17.67
CA LEU A 633 33.98 -11.03 -16.92
C LEU A 633 34.17 -12.45 -16.36
N TYR A 634 33.08 -13.13 -15.99
CA TYR A 634 33.14 -14.55 -15.64
C TYR A 634 33.50 -15.42 -16.85
N ILE A 635 32.86 -15.19 -18.01
CA ILE A 635 33.17 -15.94 -19.24
C ILE A 635 34.63 -15.72 -19.67
N ALA A 636 35.09 -14.47 -19.67
CA ALA A 636 36.45 -14.14 -20.08
C ALA A 636 37.50 -14.85 -19.23
N LYS A 637 37.27 -14.98 -17.91
CA LYS A 637 38.15 -15.74 -17.01
C LYS A 637 38.22 -17.23 -17.29
N LEU A 638 37.18 -17.81 -17.88
CA LEU A 638 37.21 -19.22 -18.32
C LEU A 638 38.05 -19.40 -19.59
N ILE A 639 38.25 -18.33 -20.37
CA ILE A 639 39.06 -18.33 -21.59
C ILE A 639 40.51 -17.97 -21.25
N ASP A 640 40.71 -16.91 -20.46
CA ASP A 640 42.00 -16.41 -19.98
C ASP A 640 41.86 -15.92 -18.53
N GLU A 641 42.50 -16.63 -17.60
CA GLU A 641 42.46 -16.35 -16.17
C GLU A 641 43.03 -14.97 -15.78
N ASN A 642 43.83 -14.35 -16.65
CA ASN A 642 44.46 -13.04 -16.41
C ASN A 642 43.51 -11.86 -16.64
N VAL A 643 42.30 -12.11 -17.14
CA VAL A 643 41.32 -11.05 -17.38
C VAL A 643 40.70 -10.58 -16.06
N HIS A 644 40.81 -9.27 -15.79
CA HIS A 644 40.35 -8.67 -14.53
C HIS A 644 39.45 -7.43 -14.71
N THR A 645 39.46 -6.81 -15.88
CA THR A 645 38.64 -5.63 -16.19
C THR A 645 37.49 -5.99 -17.12
N TRP A 646 36.45 -5.16 -17.15
CA TRP A 646 35.31 -5.39 -18.04
C TRP A 646 35.69 -5.14 -19.51
N GLU A 647 36.54 -4.15 -19.75
CA GLU A 647 37.05 -3.81 -21.09
C GLU A 647 37.85 -4.97 -21.70
N ASP A 648 38.75 -5.57 -20.92
CA ASP A 648 39.51 -6.75 -21.35
C ASP A 648 38.57 -7.95 -21.58
N ALA A 649 37.57 -8.12 -20.71
CA ALA A 649 36.59 -9.18 -20.87
C ALA A 649 35.78 -9.06 -22.17
N LEU A 650 35.35 -7.84 -22.52
CA LEU A 650 34.67 -7.59 -23.80
C LEU A 650 35.56 -7.98 -24.98
N GLY A 651 36.82 -7.54 -24.98
CA GLY A 651 37.79 -7.89 -26.02
C GLY A 651 37.97 -9.40 -26.16
N THR A 652 38.28 -10.07 -25.05
CA THR A 652 38.52 -11.53 -25.01
C THR A 652 37.32 -12.32 -25.49
N VAL A 653 36.11 -12.01 -25.00
CA VAL A 653 34.90 -12.75 -25.39
C VAL A 653 34.51 -12.46 -26.83
N LYS A 654 34.61 -11.19 -27.28
CA LYS A 654 34.32 -10.80 -28.67
C LYS A 654 35.25 -11.50 -29.65
N SER A 655 36.55 -11.60 -29.34
CA SER A 655 37.52 -12.34 -30.16
C SER A 655 37.26 -13.85 -30.18
N ALA A 656 36.77 -14.42 -29.07
CA ALA A 656 36.40 -15.83 -28.99
C ALA A 656 35.11 -16.16 -29.77
N ILE A 657 34.22 -15.19 -29.97
CA ILE A 657 33.02 -15.32 -30.80
C ILE A 657 33.37 -15.03 -32.26
N CYS A 658 34.13 -15.94 -32.89
CA CYS A 658 34.52 -15.83 -34.30
C CYS A 658 34.60 -17.22 -34.93
N GLY A 659 34.28 -17.31 -36.23
CA GLY A 659 34.30 -18.57 -36.98
C GLY A 659 33.03 -19.39 -36.79
N THR A 660 33.14 -20.71 -36.96
CA THR A 660 31.99 -21.62 -36.85
C THR A 660 31.86 -22.14 -35.42
N LEU A 661 30.77 -21.80 -34.75
CA LEU A 661 30.49 -22.11 -33.36
C LEU A 661 29.27 -23.02 -33.25
N THR A 662 29.28 -23.94 -32.27
CA THR A 662 28.14 -24.83 -32.03
C THR A 662 27.09 -24.11 -31.17
N ILE A 663 25.82 -24.30 -31.50
CA ILE A 663 24.67 -23.86 -30.70
C ILE A 663 24.03 -25.09 -30.04
N GLU A 664 23.88 -25.05 -28.73
CA GLU A 664 23.22 -26.08 -27.94
C GLU A 664 21.97 -25.55 -27.22
N GLU A 665 20.96 -26.40 -27.10
CA GLU A 665 19.76 -26.16 -26.30
C GLU A 665 19.92 -26.91 -24.95
N PRO A 666 19.95 -26.20 -23.81
CA PRO A 666 20.04 -26.86 -22.50
C PRO A 666 18.77 -27.66 -22.21
N THR A 667 18.91 -28.94 -21.84
CA THR A 667 17.80 -29.90 -21.70
C THR A 667 17.34 -30.12 -20.25
N GLY A 668 17.77 -29.27 -19.31
CA GLY A 668 17.41 -29.32 -17.89
C GLY A 668 18.54 -29.87 -17.00
N TYR A 669 18.31 -29.85 -15.68
CA TYR A 669 19.33 -30.25 -14.70
C TYR A 669 19.70 -31.73 -14.86
N GLY A 670 20.99 -32.00 -15.09
CA GLY A 670 21.54 -33.35 -15.21
C GLY A 670 21.40 -34.03 -16.59
N ALA A 671 20.72 -33.40 -17.55
CA ALA A 671 20.60 -33.89 -18.91
C ALA A 671 21.65 -33.27 -19.84
N ALA A 672 22.12 -34.02 -20.83
CA ALA A 672 23.07 -33.50 -21.82
C ALA A 672 22.40 -32.48 -22.75
N SER A 673 23.02 -31.31 -22.93
CA SER A 673 22.55 -30.28 -23.87
C SER A 673 22.38 -30.88 -25.26
N LYS A 674 21.31 -30.47 -25.96
CA LYS A 674 21.01 -30.95 -27.31
C LYS A 674 21.63 -29.99 -28.32
N VAL A 675 22.50 -30.49 -29.19
CA VAL A 675 23.03 -29.69 -30.30
C VAL A 675 21.89 -29.28 -31.25
N TRP A 676 21.69 -27.98 -31.40
CA TRP A 676 20.73 -27.39 -32.33
C TRP A 676 21.29 -27.31 -33.76
N GLY A 677 22.54 -26.86 -33.87
CA GLY A 677 23.22 -26.58 -35.13
C GLY A 677 24.46 -25.72 -34.91
N GLU A 678 24.85 -24.95 -35.92
CA GLU A 678 26.02 -24.07 -35.91
C GLU A 678 25.66 -22.64 -36.29
N ILE A 679 26.51 -21.70 -35.90
CA ILE A 679 26.52 -20.32 -36.40
C ILE A 679 27.91 -20.00 -36.91
N THR A 680 27.99 -19.47 -38.15
CA THR A 680 29.23 -18.92 -38.70
C THR A 680 29.24 -17.42 -38.48
N VAL A 681 30.10 -16.96 -37.58
CA VAL A 681 30.29 -15.54 -37.22
C VAL A 681 31.51 -15.01 -37.96
N GLU A 682 31.32 -13.97 -38.77
CA GLU A 682 32.42 -13.28 -39.45
C GLU A 682 33.22 -12.40 -38.49
N GLU A 683 34.40 -11.95 -38.92
CA GLU A 683 35.19 -11.00 -38.15
C GLU A 683 34.39 -9.70 -37.93
N GLY A 684 34.13 -9.35 -36.67
CA GLY A 684 33.25 -8.23 -36.30
C GLY A 684 31.76 -8.58 -36.18
N GLY A 685 31.36 -9.84 -36.37
CA GLY A 685 29.98 -10.31 -36.22
C GLY A 685 29.49 -10.35 -34.77
N ALA A 686 30.39 -10.27 -33.78
CA ALA A 686 30.06 -9.93 -32.40
C ALA A 686 30.27 -8.44 -32.15
N SER A 687 29.27 -7.74 -31.64
CA SER A 687 29.30 -6.29 -31.41
C SER A 687 28.63 -5.93 -30.08
N GLU A 688 28.88 -4.72 -29.59
CA GLU A 688 28.35 -4.25 -28.32
C GLU A 688 26.93 -3.71 -28.50
N ILE A 689 26.03 -4.09 -27.60
CA ILE A 689 24.71 -3.48 -27.47
C ILE A 689 24.86 -2.28 -26.54
N ASP A 690 24.46 -1.10 -27.02
CA ASP A 690 24.58 0.14 -26.23
C ASP A 690 23.89 0.05 -24.87
N GLY A 691 24.55 0.62 -23.86
CA GLY A 691 24.11 0.64 -22.46
C GLY A 691 24.56 -0.55 -21.62
N GLY A 692 24.64 -0.32 -20.31
CA GLY A 692 24.88 -1.36 -19.31
C GLY A 692 23.61 -1.83 -18.60
N TYR A 693 23.75 -2.77 -17.68
CA TYR A 693 22.69 -3.27 -16.81
C TYR A 693 23.15 -3.35 -15.35
N PHE A 694 22.20 -3.31 -14.43
CA PHE A 694 22.48 -3.58 -13.03
C PHE A 694 22.44 -5.10 -12.79
N PRO A 695 23.52 -5.71 -12.24
CA PRO A 695 23.58 -7.16 -12.02
C PRO A 695 22.83 -7.57 -10.75
N VAL A 696 21.57 -7.14 -10.60
CA VAL A 696 20.71 -7.43 -9.44
C VAL A 696 19.27 -7.70 -9.88
N ILE A 697 18.57 -8.52 -9.10
CA ILE A 697 17.16 -8.83 -9.33
C ILE A 697 16.38 -8.55 -8.02
N PRO A 698 15.75 -7.37 -7.88
CA PRO A 698 14.84 -7.09 -6.77
C PRO A 698 13.57 -7.95 -6.84
N ILE A 699 13.27 -8.66 -5.76
CA ILE A 699 12.16 -9.62 -5.67
C ILE A 699 10.97 -9.00 -4.92
N LEU A 700 11.17 -8.58 -3.67
CA LEU A 700 10.14 -7.96 -2.81
C LEU A 700 10.69 -6.73 -2.08
N ALA A 701 9.82 -5.74 -1.87
CA ALA A 701 10.06 -4.55 -1.05
C ALA A 701 8.77 -4.17 -0.30
N GLU A 702 8.30 -5.09 0.54
CA GLU A 702 7.04 -5.00 1.30
C GLU A 702 7.30 -4.53 2.73
N PRO A 703 6.31 -4.02 3.49
CA PRO A 703 6.55 -3.38 4.79
C PRO A 703 7.29 -4.26 5.81
N ARG A 704 7.12 -5.57 5.71
CA ARG A 704 7.69 -6.58 6.61
C ARG A 704 8.83 -7.38 6.01
N ILE A 705 8.95 -7.44 4.68
CA ILE A 705 9.91 -8.32 4.00
C ILE A 705 10.53 -7.67 2.76
N PHE A 706 11.83 -7.86 2.63
CA PHE A 706 12.63 -7.49 1.48
C PHE A 706 13.38 -8.71 0.96
N MET A 707 13.44 -8.85 -0.37
CA MET A 707 14.24 -9.88 -1.02
C MET A 707 14.88 -9.37 -2.30
N ALA A 708 16.14 -9.71 -2.54
CA ALA A 708 16.84 -9.42 -3.79
C ALA A 708 17.97 -10.42 -4.06
N LEU A 709 18.22 -10.73 -5.33
CA LEU A 709 19.44 -11.42 -5.76
C LEU A 709 20.52 -10.39 -6.11
N VAL A 710 21.73 -10.62 -5.60
CA VAL A 710 22.91 -9.78 -5.84
C VAL A 710 24.14 -10.64 -6.16
N PRO A 711 25.21 -10.08 -6.76
CA PRO A 711 26.47 -10.78 -6.92
C PRO A 711 27.04 -11.15 -5.55
N ALA A 712 27.55 -12.37 -5.41
CA ALA A 712 28.01 -12.88 -4.12
C ALA A 712 29.13 -12.02 -3.51
N ASP A 713 30.05 -11.52 -4.33
CA ASP A 713 31.15 -10.65 -3.90
C ASP A 713 30.69 -9.26 -3.42
N LYS A 714 29.45 -8.85 -3.74
CA LYS A 714 28.85 -7.58 -3.29
C LYS A 714 27.91 -7.73 -2.10
N ALA A 715 27.51 -8.95 -1.75
CA ALA A 715 26.48 -9.21 -0.74
C ALA A 715 26.77 -8.57 0.63
N LEU A 716 28.00 -8.70 1.14
CA LEU A 716 28.38 -8.14 2.44
C LEU A 716 28.37 -6.61 2.44
N LYS A 717 28.89 -5.98 1.38
CA LYS A 717 28.85 -4.53 1.19
C LYS A 717 27.40 -4.01 1.18
N VAL A 718 26.51 -4.71 0.49
CA VAL A 718 25.08 -4.36 0.48
C VAL A 718 24.50 -4.44 1.89
N VAL A 719 24.80 -5.50 2.65
CA VAL A 719 24.31 -5.66 4.02
C VAL A 719 24.84 -4.57 4.96
N GLU A 720 26.12 -4.19 4.83
CA GLU A 720 26.70 -3.07 5.57
C GLU A 720 25.98 -1.76 5.31
N GLU A 721 25.66 -1.47 4.04
CA GLU A 721 24.92 -0.26 3.66
C GLU A 721 23.46 -0.28 4.10
N ILE A 722 22.79 -1.43 4.06
CA ILE A 722 21.43 -1.60 4.61
C ILE A 722 21.46 -1.37 6.13
N LYS A 723 22.44 -1.94 6.84
CA LYS A 723 22.63 -1.74 8.27
C LYS A 723 22.87 -0.27 8.59
N ALA A 724 23.77 0.40 7.86
CA ALA A 724 24.06 1.81 8.06
C ALA A 724 22.82 2.69 7.81
N LYS A 725 22.03 2.38 6.77
CA LYS A 725 20.74 3.03 6.52
C LYS A 725 19.78 2.82 7.69
N TYR A 726 19.65 1.60 8.21
CA TYR A 726 18.79 1.29 9.35
C TYR A 726 19.23 2.00 10.63
N GLU A 727 20.52 1.99 10.95
CA GLU A 727 21.04 2.68 12.14
C GLU A 727 20.79 4.18 12.07
N ARG A 728 20.89 4.77 10.88
CA ARG A 728 20.57 6.18 10.64
C ARG A 728 19.08 6.47 10.78
N GLU A 729 18.21 5.63 10.22
CA GLU A 729 16.78 5.95 10.02
C GLU A 729 15.83 5.33 11.06
N MET A 730 16.27 4.30 11.75
CA MET A 730 15.46 3.55 12.72
C MET A 730 16.27 3.17 13.97
N GLY A 731 17.52 3.64 14.09
CA GLY A 731 18.40 3.32 15.23
C GLY A 731 17.83 3.69 16.60
N LYS A 732 16.96 4.72 16.66
CA LYS A 732 16.25 5.13 17.89
C LYS A 732 15.28 4.07 18.42
N VAL A 733 14.79 3.18 17.54
CA VAL A 733 13.80 2.15 17.88
C VAL A 733 14.35 0.73 17.77
N ARG A 734 15.68 0.57 17.67
CA ARG A 734 16.31 -0.72 17.35
C ARG A 734 15.96 -1.90 18.25
N ASN A 735 15.68 -1.62 19.53
CA ASN A 735 15.31 -2.65 20.52
C ASN A 735 13.85 -3.14 20.37
N ARG A 736 13.03 -2.42 19.59
CA ARG A 736 11.58 -2.68 19.40
C ARG A 736 11.22 -2.97 17.96
N LEU A 737 12.02 -2.51 17.01
CA LEU A 737 11.92 -2.82 15.59
C LEU A 737 13.28 -3.34 15.12
N PRO A 738 13.70 -4.55 15.55
CA PRO A 738 14.97 -5.12 15.11
C PRO A 738 14.97 -5.34 13.60
N LEU A 739 16.11 -5.08 12.97
CA LEU A 739 16.37 -5.46 11.59
C LEU A 739 16.97 -6.87 11.57
N HIS A 740 16.30 -7.81 10.90
CA HIS A 740 16.85 -9.12 10.63
C HIS A 740 17.31 -9.19 9.18
N LEU A 741 18.57 -9.55 8.97
CA LEU A 741 19.16 -9.75 7.64
C LEU A 741 19.66 -11.19 7.50
N GLY A 742 19.30 -11.84 6.41
CA GLY A 742 19.77 -13.15 6.00
C GLY A 742 20.46 -13.09 4.64
N ILE A 743 21.50 -13.91 4.46
CA ILE A 743 22.21 -14.08 3.19
C ILE A 743 22.33 -15.57 2.90
N VAL A 744 21.96 -15.98 1.69
CA VAL A 744 22.18 -17.35 1.22
C VAL A 744 23.03 -17.30 -0.05
N PHE A 745 24.22 -17.88 0.00
CA PHE A 745 25.13 -17.97 -1.14
C PHE A 745 24.88 -19.25 -1.93
N VAL A 746 24.79 -19.13 -3.24
CA VAL A 746 24.58 -20.27 -4.14
C VAL A 746 25.40 -20.10 -5.42
N HIS A 747 25.73 -21.23 -6.06
CA HIS A 747 26.27 -21.19 -7.42
C HIS A 747 25.14 -20.90 -8.42
N ARG A 748 25.41 -20.18 -9.50
CA ARG A 748 24.40 -19.74 -10.50
C ARG A 748 23.59 -20.86 -11.15
N ARG A 749 24.16 -22.07 -11.22
CA ARG A 749 23.50 -23.29 -11.73
C ARG A 749 22.73 -24.08 -10.66
N THR A 750 22.67 -23.59 -9.43
CA THR A 750 21.89 -24.22 -8.36
C THR A 750 20.40 -23.96 -8.64
N PRO A 751 19.56 -25.01 -8.72
CA PRO A 751 18.12 -24.82 -8.85
C PRO A 751 17.56 -23.97 -7.69
N ILE A 752 16.64 -23.06 -7.99
CA ILE A 752 15.98 -22.18 -6.99
C ILE A 752 14.80 -22.95 -6.35
N ARG A 753 15.05 -24.15 -5.79
CA ARG A 753 14.01 -24.97 -5.14
C ARG A 753 14.32 -25.23 -3.68
#